data_AF-A0AAD2CHD9-F1
#
_entry.id   AF-A0AAD2CHD9-F1
#
_cell.length_a   1.000
_cell.length_b   1.000
_cell.length_c   1.000
_cell.angle_alpha   90.00
_cell.angle_beta   90.00
_cell.angle_gamma   90.00
#
_symmetry.space_group_name_H-M   'P 1'
#
loop_
_entity.id
_entity.type
_entity.pdbx_description
1 polymer ?
#
loop_
_entity_poly.entity_id
_entity_poly.type
_entity_poly.pdbx_seq_one_letter_code
_entity_poly.pdbx_strand_id
1 'polypeptide(L)'
;MDGSVDAKDVRAFLLSRYGIELTKDQVRTVIFRGLAGGEGEDDAIDILEIVAILMIPMLVKVSDELLGSRPGGARMSSIDEAKKRLLPPATIIEDVLRDILRDTTGGDYDVEHPPPLTPALMRQIFLEYDELELVRDDDLIQQMIDMVSESSKSDKLKDGDEASSSPVLDSKTFAGALTKDTNLYNPETETRYSEVLDDVFPDGFEEDVTNIKNTEESANGPPSLVGETFRTVTTFSHMDYTADNFVHVIHVVLVWLVVVFSYFWYMNGVGTPEFLVDSSDNFGRRVGFAVFRWTLTMLKLVIVGSGVSFLLALGNGVFQKSIVEPIVGLASVAVLVFLPYYFPEKNFVFNTALEEPSHEHYTYSELLNMMIVFGVLLIIIQLKNLMTIFFGKGDYLKKNPAFVFMENVLGSNINRAYRSKQAAVYKINEMARSAYDLHQLDEKAAGITKLKREVSIQESGSQTPISNSKVGNEGNRQQTGPGGRSSREIALQKYNDLVDESEEVGGIIWAWKGYISGNLGVTEGVWLPSRLIAANAILFVTIVVVLYICTIIFTGFIWELEDLYNTVALKEVIYNEQCFTEFDYNDCYFPFEEASFYSGVAVCRDVSLSGPGCMDLFEEVTPESTFGSAIGNICDSFNAAFAPFELQVGDLLGGASCPYVLDAAKQSVIEILAEFNYSPNDAEMLYNACYRINYMEDEDISKFNEWFDDDTWYPDITDETLTGCDIVSSIVSNETFVNSFTGREEAAYVSFQICMAIYKSLTPRPFCEQPLYDHIESIITYERNRTDTEFCYSYLSYCVADPYNPSRGTCVIGEADQKYYRFEGSTCDEYPTPWLLTLTAAMGIIGGLIAALATTLVYIPSSIHTILKFRSGVIASLKDPKFIDYRKNLHNQTYLIGSMFWGLIISTAIVTFLTAGITFLLVWPTTRPIVVEIATQAIGIIITVLVKVVVCFVAMRSAYSGFYRSKPMFANVFNVALECWALALTLALVAGRLVKFLVITSFYVGRIDRPVLADGLFLQVDMLPLVFRQNLLSTESHRRPYIEMLGQMYLMKLRHRENFGSKAGSIWRLLFVSALMPWLKKKRIQDNNIKLETLRSFVENQGSSKRIQDASVEVQYTMPAHKENADEATEPA
;
A
#
# COMPACT_ATOMS: atom_id res chain seq x y z
N MET A 1 -14.02 28.05 -17.24
CA MET A 1 -14.46 26.99 -18.16
C MET A 1 -15.95 26.84 -17.96
N ASP A 2 -16.68 27.17 -19.00
CA ASP A 2 -18.13 27.14 -19.16
C ASP A 2 -18.67 25.73 -19.49
N GLY A 3 -17.80 24.82 -19.93
CA GLY A 3 -18.10 23.39 -20.12
C GLY A 3 -18.46 23.02 -21.55
N SER A 4 -18.28 23.93 -22.51
CA SER A 4 -18.34 23.63 -23.94
C SER A 4 -17.15 22.81 -24.41
N VAL A 5 -17.33 22.15 -25.55
CA VAL A 5 -16.28 21.45 -26.29
C VAL A 5 -16.11 22.10 -27.65
N ASP A 6 -14.98 22.77 -27.85
CA ASP A 6 -14.68 23.44 -29.11
C ASP A 6 -14.20 22.45 -30.19
N ALA A 7 -14.29 22.86 -31.45
CA ALA A 7 -13.73 22.10 -32.57
C ALA A 7 -12.22 21.82 -32.40
N LYS A 8 -11.51 22.71 -31.71
CA LYS A 8 -10.09 22.52 -31.37
C LYS A 8 -9.88 21.34 -30.41
N ASP A 9 -10.79 21.15 -29.46
CA ASP A 9 -10.69 20.09 -28.45
C ASP A 9 -10.99 18.74 -29.06
N VAL A 10 -12.04 18.62 -29.88
CA VAL A 10 -12.34 17.38 -30.63
C VAL A 10 -11.20 17.02 -31.57
N ARG A 11 -10.63 18.00 -32.29
CA ARG A 11 -9.42 17.78 -33.11
C ARG A 11 -8.27 17.22 -32.28
N ALA A 12 -7.96 17.85 -31.15
CA ALA A 12 -6.86 17.43 -30.29
C ALA A 12 -7.10 16.04 -29.70
N PHE A 13 -8.34 15.74 -29.33
CA PHE A 13 -8.75 14.42 -28.84
C PHE A 13 -8.59 13.34 -29.93
N LEU A 14 -9.13 13.55 -31.14
CA LEU A 14 -9.04 12.56 -32.22
C LEU A 14 -7.59 12.31 -32.68
N LEU A 15 -6.77 13.37 -32.72
CA LEU A 15 -5.35 13.26 -33.03
C LEU A 15 -4.58 12.52 -31.94
N SER A 16 -4.78 12.89 -30.67
CA SER A 16 -4.06 12.26 -29.54
C SER A 16 -4.50 10.82 -29.31
N ARG A 17 -5.80 10.52 -29.44
CA ARG A 17 -6.38 9.22 -29.09
C ARG A 17 -6.31 8.21 -30.23
N TYR A 18 -6.63 8.62 -31.45
CA TYR A 18 -6.76 7.74 -32.61
C TYR A 18 -5.74 8.04 -33.72
N GLY A 19 -4.89 9.06 -33.56
CA GLY A 19 -3.92 9.45 -34.58
C GLY A 19 -4.56 10.08 -35.82
N ILE A 20 -5.82 10.55 -35.73
CA ILE A 20 -6.55 11.12 -36.87
C ILE A 20 -6.34 12.64 -36.88
N GLU A 21 -5.62 13.14 -37.88
CA GLU A 21 -5.41 14.58 -38.05
C GLU A 21 -6.58 15.20 -38.83
N LEU A 22 -7.30 16.13 -38.18
CA LEU A 22 -8.37 16.92 -38.79
C LEU A 22 -8.05 18.41 -38.73
N THR A 23 -8.62 19.22 -39.62
CA THR A 23 -8.68 20.67 -39.45
C THR A 23 -9.85 21.06 -38.54
N LYS A 24 -9.84 22.29 -38.00
CA LYS A 24 -10.97 22.77 -37.19
C LYS A 24 -12.26 22.83 -38.01
N ASP A 25 -12.16 23.22 -39.27
CA ASP A 25 -13.33 23.36 -40.15
C ASP A 25 -13.88 22.00 -40.57
N GLN A 26 -13.03 20.98 -40.73
CA GLN A 26 -13.49 19.60 -40.89
C GLN A 26 -14.26 19.12 -39.66
N VAL A 27 -13.79 19.43 -38.45
CA VAL A 27 -14.53 19.08 -37.23
C VAL A 27 -15.89 19.79 -37.20
N ARG A 28 -15.96 21.09 -37.51
CA ARG A 28 -17.23 21.83 -37.56
C ARG A 28 -18.18 21.27 -38.64
N THR A 29 -17.71 21.19 -39.87
CA THR A 29 -18.54 20.83 -41.04
C THR A 29 -18.92 19.35 -41.08
N VAL A 30 -18.12 18.46 -40.49
CA VAL A 30 -18.33 17.01 -40.53
C VAL A 30 -18.85 16.49 -39.21
N ILE A 31 -18.25 16.88 -38.09
CA ILE A 31 -18.61 16.32 -36.78
C ILE A 31 -19.75 17.13 -36.15
N PHE A 32 -19.58 18.44 -36.01
CA PHE A 32 -20.57 19.27 -35.32
C PHE A 32 -21.86 19.34 -36.14
N ARG A 33 -21.76 19.49 -37.47
CA ARG A 33 -22.93 19.48 -38.36
C ARG A 33 -23.72 18.17 -38.25
N GLY A 34 -24.85 18.23 -37.54
CA GLY A 34 -25.79 17.13 -37.34
C GLY A 34 -25.55 16.28 -36.09
N LEU A 35 -24.46 16.48 -35.33
CA LEU A 35 -24.38 16.00 -33.94
C LEU A 35 -24.69 17.10 -32.93
N ALA A 36 -24.41 18.35 -33.29
CA ALA A 36 -24.77 19.57 -32.57
C ALA A 36 -25.86 20.34 -33.33
N GLY A 37 -26.57 21.22 -32.64
CA GLY A 37 -27.68 22.00 -33.20
C GLY A 37 -27.24 23.23 -34.02
N GLY A 38 -26.01 23.71 -33.81
CA GLY A 38 -25.48 24.92 -34.44
C GLY A 38 -24.90 24.74 -35.86
N GLU A 39 -24.81 25.84 -36.61
CA GLU A 39 -24.03 25.96 -37.85
C GLU A 39 -23.02 27.13 -37.85
N GLY A 40 -22.83 27.81 -36.71
CA GLY A 40 -21.95 28.96 -36.54
C GLY A 40 -20.46 28.62 -36.50
N GLU A 41 -19.61 29.58 -36.87
CA GLU A 41 -18.16 29.43 -36.79
C GLU A 41 -17.66 29.33 -35.33
N ASP A 42 -18.39 29.92 -34.39
CA ASP A 42 -18.11 29.88 -32.94
C ASP A 42 -18.84 28.75 -32.23
N ASP A 43 -19.41 27.80 -32.98
CA ASP A 43 -20.11 26.67 -32.38
C ASP A 43 -19.18 25.83 -31.54
N ALA A 44 -19.64 25.56 -30.33
CA ALA A 44 -19.06 24.64 -29.40
C ALA A 44 -20.17 23.71 -28.89
N ILE A 45 -19.85 22.44 -28.68
CA ILE A 45 -20.84 21.48 -28.21
C ILE A 45 -21.10 21.74 -26.72
N ASP A 46 -22.34 22.04 -26.36
CA ASP A 46 -22.70 22.24 -24.95
C ASP A 46 -22.91 20.91 -24.20
N ILE A 47 -23.06 20.98 -22.87
CA ILE A 47 -23.22 19.76 -22.06
C ILE A 47 -24.51 18.99 -22.36
N LEU A 48 -25.57 19.67 -22.79
CA LEU A 48 -26.85 19.07 -23.12
C LEU A 48 -26.74 18.28 -24.43
N GLU A 49 -26.08 18.85 -25.42
CA GLU A 49 -25.74 18.21 -26.69
C GLU A 49 -24.80 17.01 -26.49
N ILE A 50 -23.79 17.12 -25.62
CA ILE A 50 -22.92 15.98 -25.26
C ILE A 50 -23.76 14.84 -24.69
N VAL A 51 -24.67 15.12 -23.77
CA VAL A 51 -25.55 14.08 -23.19
C VAL A 51 -26.47 13.50 -24.26
N ALA A 52 -27.01 14.32 -25.18
CA ALA A 52 -27.82 13.84 -26.30
C ALA A 52 -27.04 12.89 -27.24
N ILE A 53 -25.78 13.21 -27.53
CA ILE A 53 -24.88 12.33 -28.30
C ILE A 53 -24.62 11.03 -27.54
N LEU A 54 -24.30 11.11 -26.24
CA LEU A 54 -24.03 9.94 -25.40
C LEU A 54 -25.25 9.03 -25.25
N MET A 55 -26.46 9.54 -25.40
CA MET A 55 -27.69 8.76 -25.29
C MET A 55 -28.06 7.96 -26.55
N ILE A 56 -27.41 8.22 -27.70
CA ILE A 56 -27.68 7.50 -28.96
C ILE A 56 -27.67 5.97 -28.79
N PRO A 57 -26.64 5.34 -28.19
CA PRO A 57 -26.61 3.88 -28.02
C PRO A 57 -27.80 3.30 -27.27
N MET A 58 -28.25 4.00 -26.23
CA MET A 58 -29.40 3.60 -25.43
C MET A 58 -30.70 3.75 -26.22
N LEU A 59 -30.88 4.90 -26.87
CA LEU A 59 -32.08 5.20 -27.66
C LEU A 59 -32.26 4.19 -28.79
N VAL A 60 -31.17 3.83 -29.49
CA VAL A 60 -31.20 2.79 -30.54
C VAL A 60 -31.70 1.45 -29.99
N LYS A 61 -31.25 1.03 -28.81
CA LYS A 61 -31.70 -0.25 -28.21
C LYS A 61 -33.16 -0.23 -27.77
N VAL A 62 -33.60 0.87 -27.14
CA VAL A 62 -34.99 1.01 -26.71
C VAL A 62 -35.93 1.12 -27.92
N SER A 63 -35.50 1.82 -28.97
CA SER A 63 -36.22 1.92 -30.24
C SER A 63 -36.35 0.56 -30.92
N ASP A 64 -35.28 -0.23 -30.99
CA ASP A 64 -35.30 -1.59 -31.53
C ASP A 64 -36.30 -2.49 -30.79
N GLU A 65 -36.44 -2.32 -29.47
CA GLU A 65 -37.40 -3.04 -28.63
C GLU A 65 -38.85 -2.58 -28.90
N LEU A 66 -39.11 -1.27 -28.98
CA LEU A 66 -40.43 -0.70 -29.24
C LEU A 66 -40.94 -0.95 -30.65
N LEU A 67 -40.06 -0.90 -31.65
CA LEU A 67 -40.40 -1.10 -33.06
C LEU A 67 -40.51 -2.58 -33.45
N GLY A 68 -40.15 -3.52 -32.55
CA GLY A 68 -40.18 -4.97 -32.81
C GLY A 68 -39.41 -5.40 -34.06
N SER A 69 -38.46 -4.57 -34.51
CA SER A 69 -37.95 -4.60 -35.89
C SER A 69 -36.84 -5.62 -36.13
N ARG A 70 -36.41 -6.36 -35.10
CA ARG A 70 -35.41 -7.43 -35.27
C ARG A 70 -36.07 -8.79 -35.53
N PRO A 71 -35.88 -9.41 -36.72
CA PRO A 71 -36.43 -10.72 -37.10
C PRO A 71 -35.91 -11.92 -36.26
N GLY A 72 -35.21 -11.67 -35.15
CA GLY A 72 -34.62 -12.67 -34.25
C GLY A 72 -35.10 -12.59 -32.79
N GLY A 73 -36.21 -11.89 -32.51
CA GLY A 73 -36.72 -11.60 -31.16
C GLY A 73 -36.87 -12.80 -30.21
N ALA A 74 -36.93 -14.03 -30.73
CA ALA A 74 -36.94 -15.25 -29.93
C ALA A 74 -35.61 -15.55 -29.17
N ARG A 75 -34.48 -14.90 -29.54
CA ARG A 75 -33.18 -15.11 -28.87
C ARG A 75 -32.86 -14.10 -27.76
N MET A 76 -33.63 -13.03 -27.63
CA MET A 76 -33.40 -12.02 -26.58
C MET A 76 -33.93 -12.47 -25.20
N SER A 77 -34.90 -13.40 -25.18
CA SER A 77 -35.53 -13.89 -23.94
C SER A 77 -34.62 -14.76 -23.08
N SER A 78 -33.56 -15.35 -23.65
CA SER A 78 -32.54 -16.13 -22.91
C SER A 78 -31.31 -15.32 -22.51
N ILE A 79 -31.33 -14.01 -22.71
CA ILE A 79 -30.21 -13.16 -22.32
C ILE A 79 -30.21 -13.02 -20.79
N ASP A 80 -29.05 -13.32 -20.18
CA ASP A 80 -28.78 -13.21 -18.75
C ASP A 80 -29.45 -11.99 -18.12
N GLU A 81 -30.09 -12.17 -16.95
CA GLU A 81 -30.68 -11.07 -16.16
C GLU A 81 -29.70 -9.91 -15.95
N ALA A 82 -28.39 -10.18 -15.92
CA ALA A 82 -27.34 -9.18 -15.84
C ALA A 82 -27.37 -8.18 -17.01
N LYS A 83 -27.69 -8.61 -18.24
CA LYS A 83 -27.81 -7.68 -19.39
C LYS A 83 -29.15 -6.93 -19.38
N LYS A 84 -30.22 -7.51 -18.83
CA LYS A 84 -31.49 -6.78 -18.63
C LYS A 84 -31.32 -5.61 -17.67
N ARG A 85 -30.46 -5.74 -16.66
CA ARG A 85 -30.11 -4.62 -15.76
C ARG A 85 -29.40 -3.47 -16.47
N LEU A 86 -28.80 -3.72 -17.64
CA LEU A 86 -28.10 -2.71 -18.42
C LEU A 86 -29.03 -1.90 -19.33
N LEU A 87 -30.33 -2.18 -19.40
CA LEU A 87 -31.25 -1.43 -20.26
C LEU A 87 -32.18 -0.59 -19.39
N PRO A 88 -32.40 0.70 -19.71
CA PRO A 88 -33.46 1.46 -19.07
C PRO A 88 -34.83 0.87 -19.46
N PRO A 89 -35.89 1.19 -18.70
CA PRO A 89 -37.24 0.75 -19.03
C PRO A 89 -37.63 1.19 -20.44
N ALA A 90 -38.19 0.30 -21.25
CA ALA A 90 -38.63 0.66 -22.60
C ALA A 90 -39.72 1.76 -22.62
N THR A 91 -40.43 1.93 -21.50
CA THR A 91 -41.43 2.98 -21.27
C THR A 91 -40.82 4.38 -21.16
N ILE A 92 -39.49 4.51 -20.99
CA ILE A 92 -38.84 5.83 -20.85
C ILE A 92 -39.15 6.76 -22.02
N ILE A 93 -39.25 6.24 -23.25
CA ILE A 93 -39.56 7.06 -24.43
C ILE A 93 -41.02 7.53 -24.42
N GLU A 94 -41.94 6.65 -24.05
CA GLU A 94 -43.36 6.98 -23.96
C GLU A 94 -43.62 8.02 -22.87
N ASP A 95 -43.02 7.85 -21.69
CA ASP A 95 -43.22 8.75 -20.57
C ASP A 95 -42.55 10.11 -20.80
N VAL A 96 -41.34 10.15 -21.35
CA VAL A 96 -40.70 11.42 -21.73
C VAL A 96 -41.49 12.15 -22.81
N LEU A 97 -42.06 11.42 -23.78
CA LEU A 97 -42.96 12.02 -24.77
C LEU A 97 -44.23 12.58 -24.11
N ARG A 98 -44.81 11.83 -23.19
CA ARG A 98 -45.98 12.27 -22.40
C ARG A 98 -45.66 13.56 -21.64
N ASP A 99 -44.50 13.66 -21.02
CA ASP A 99 -44.06 14.87 -20.32
C ASP A 99 -43.88 16.05 -21.29
N ILE A 100 -43.25 15.84 -22.45
CA ILE A 100 -43.12 16.88 -23.50
C ILE A 100 -44.50 17.38 -23.95
N LEU A 101 -45.43 16.46 -24.23
CA LEU A 101 -46.76 16.81 -24.72
C LEU A 101 -47.63 17.44 -23.62
N ARG A 102 -47.49 16.99 -22.38
CA ARG A 102 -48.19 17.57 -21.21
C ARG A 102 -47.71 18.98 -20.92
N ASP A 103 -46.39 19.19 -20.88
CA ASP A 103 -45.80 20.52 -20.64
C ASP A 103 -46.20 21.51 -21.74
N THR A 104 -46.24 21.06 -23.00
CA THR A 104 -46.60 21.93 -24.13
C THR A 104 -48.09 22.21 -24.25
N THR A 105 -48.95 21.20 -24.15
CA THR A 105 -50.38 21.35 -24.42
C THR A 105 -51.19 21.74 -23.18
N GLY A 106 -50.62 21.56 -21.98
CA GLY A 106 -51.27 21.82 -20.70
C GLY A 106 -52.41 20.85 -20.35
N GLY A 107 -52.65 19.82 -21.17
CA GLY A 107 -53.69 18.81 -20.99
C GLY A 107 -53.11 17.43 -20.65
N ASP A 108 -53.94 16.56 -20.05
CA ASP A 108 -53.62 15.13 -19.95
C ASP A 108 -53.60 14.54 -21.36
N TYR A 109 -52.41 14.09 -21.77
CA TYR A 109 -52.17 13.43 -23.05
C TYR A 109 -52.83 12.05 -23.05
N ASP A 110 -53.76 11.82 -23.99
CA ASP A 110 -54.34 10.51 -24.24
C ASP A 110 -53.41 9.71 -25.15
N VAL A 111 -52.80 8.65 -24.60
CA VAL A 111 -51.90 7.74 -25.31
C VAL A 111 -52.60 7.06 -26.49
N GLU A 112 -53.93 6.87 -26.41
CA GLU A 112 -54.71 6.24 -27.49
C GLU A 112 -54.93 7.17 -28.69
N HIS A 113 -54.87 8.50 -28.47
CA HIS A 113 -55.17 9.51 -29.48
C HIS A 113 -54.10 10.62 -29.50
N PRO A 114 -52.86 10.32 -29.95
CA PRO A 114 -51.79 11.31 -29.95
C PRO A 114 -52.12 12.48 -30.90
N PRO A 115 -51.69 13.71 -30.56
CA PRO A 115 -51.95 14.85 -31.40
C PRO A 115 -51.21 14.71 -32.74
N PRO A 116 -51.80 15.20 -33.85
CA PRO A 116 -51.10 15.25 -35.13
C PRO A 116 -49.89 16.17 -35.01
N LEU A 117 -48.75 15.71 -35.52
CA LEU A 117 -47.52 16.50 -35.51
C LEU A 117 -47.59 17.60 -36.56
N THR A 118 -47.95 18.81 -36.12
CA THR A 118 -48.03 20.00 -36.99
C THR A 118 -46.84 20.93 -36.75
N PRO A 119 -46.47 21.78 -37.73
CA PRO A 119 -45.46 22.82 -37.51
C PRO A 119 -45.80 23.76 -36.34
N ALA A 120 -47.10 23.97 -36.05
CA ALA A 120 -47.54 24.78 -34.91
C ALA A 120 -47.19 24.10 -33.57
N LEU A 121 -47.46 22.79 -33.45
CA LEU A 121 -47.10 22.03 -32.26
C LEU A 121 -45.57 21.99 -32.06
N MET A 122 -44.79 21.81 -33.13
CA MET A 122 -43.33 21.85 -33.06
C MET A 122 -42.79 23.19 -32.55
N ARG A 123 -43.32 24.31 -33.06
CA ARG A 123 -42.94 25.65 -32.55
C ARG A 123 -43.32 25.81 -31.07
N GLN A 124 -44.45 25.25 -30.64
CA GLN A 124 -44.86 25.28 -29.23
C GLN A 124 -43.92 24.44 -28.35
N ILE A 125 -43.47 23.27 -28.82
CA ILE A 125 -42.42 22.47 -28.15
C ILE A 125 -41.13 23.28 -28.00
N PHE A 126 -40.65 23.93 -29.06
CA PHE A 126 -39.43 24.76 -28.96
C PHE A 126 -39.58 25.94 -28.00
N LEU A 127 -40.75 26.61 -27.98
CA LEU A 127 -41.02 27.69 -27.04
C LEU A 127 -40.98 27.21 -25.59
N GLU A 128 -41.61 26.08 -25.28
CA GLU A 128 -41.64 25.51 -23.92
C GLU A 128 -40.26 25.08 -23.44
N TYR A 129 -39.44 24.56 -24.35
CA TYR A 129 -38.09 24.10 -24.04
C TYR A 129 -37.02 25.21 -24.11
N ASP A 130 -37.38 26.47 -24.43
CA ASP A 130 -36.51 27.66 -24.59
C ASP A 130 -35.49 27.52 -25.72
N GLU A 131 -35.89 26.86 -26.81
CA GLU A 131 -35.13 26.77 -28.06
C GLU A 131 -35.62 27.83 -29.05
N LEU A 132 -35.59 29.10 -28.64
CA LEU A 132 -36.18 30.22 -29.38
C LEU A 132 -35.59 30.41 -30.79
N GLU A 133 -34.34 30.03 -30.99
CA GLU A 133 -33.64 30.10 -32.27
C GLU A 133 -34.24 29.13 -33.30
N LEU A 134 -34.64 27.94 -32.84
CA LEU A 134 -35.20 26.88 -33.67
C LEU A 134 -36.65 27.16 -34.09
N VAL A 135 -37.37 28.02 -33.37
CA VAL A 135 -38.76 28.41 -33.67
C VAL A 135 -38.88 29.07 -35.07
N ARG A 136 -37.79 29.68 -35.55
CA ARG A 136 -37.75 30.41 -36.83
C ARG A 136 -37.26 29.58 -38.02
N ASP A 137 -36.76 28.36 -37.77
CA ASP A 137 -36.19 27.48 -38.80
C ASP A 137 -37.28 26.55 -39.35
N ASP A 138 -38.07 27.07 -40.30
CA ASP A 138 -39.19 26.32 -40.91
C ASP A 138 -38.73 25.07 -41.67
N ASP A 139 -37.54 25.12 -42.28
CA ASP A 139 -36.97 23.99 -43.00
C ASP A 139 -36.60 22.86 -42.04
N LEU A 140 -36.02 23.19 -40.90
CA LEU A 140 -35.71 22.22 -39.86
C LEU A 140 -36.97 21.61 -39.23
N ILE A 141 -37.99 22.42 -38.96
CA ILE A 141 -39.28 21.93 -38.47
C ILE A 141 -39.87 20.93 -39.45
N GLN A 142 -39.82 21.23 -40.75
CA GLN A 142 -40.31 20.31 -41.78
C GLN A 142 -39.48 19.03 -41.81
N GLN A 143 -38.14 19.11 -41.74
CA GLN A 143 -37.27 17.94 -41.66
C GLN A 143 -37.57 17.05 -40.44
N MET A 144 -37.88 17.65 -39.29
CA MET A 144 -38.28 16.92 -38.08
C MET A 144 -39.62 16.19 -38.26
N ILE A 145 -40.59 16.81 -38.94
CA ILE A 145 -41.89 16.22 -39.26
C ILE A 145 -41.75 15.09 -40.29
N ASP A 146 -40.92 15.29 -41.30
CA ASP A 146 -40.65 14.29 -42.35
C ASP A 146 -39.99 13.05 -41.76
N MET A 147 -39.07 13.23 -40.79
CA MET A 147 -38.43 12.13 -40.09
C MET A 147 -39.44 11.23 -39.37
N VAL A 148 -40.39 11.81 -38.65
CA VAL A 148 -41.52 11.13 -37.99
C VAL A 148 -42.43 10.45 -39.03
N SER A 149 -42.76 11.15 -40.10
CA SER A 149 -43.63 10.66 -41.18
C SER A 149 -43.08 9.42 -41.87
N GLU A 150 -41.77 9.39 -42.11
CA GLU A 150 -41.10 8.24 -42.72
C GLU A 150 -41.09 7.02 -41.79
N SER A 151 -40.96 7.21 -40.48
CA SER A 151 -41.10 6.12 -39.50
C SER A 151 -42.52 5.54 -39.50
N SER A 152 -43.56 6.35 -39.70
CA SER A 152 -44.94 5.85 -39.82
C SER A 152 -45.17 5.03 -41.10
N LYS A 153 -44.45 5.32 -42.19
CA LYS A 153 -44.61 4.62 -43.47
C LYS A 153 -44.11 3.18 -43.44
N SER A 154 -43.09 2.86 -42.62
CA SER A 154 -42.53 1.50 -42.58
C SER A 154 -43.53 0.48 -42.00
N ASP A 155 -44.38 0.91 -41.07
CA ASP A 155 -45.38 0.03 -40.46
C ASP A 155 -46.58 -0.22 -41.38
N LYS A 156 -47.07 0.83 -42.05
CA LYS A 156 -48.27 0.74 -42.90
C LYS A 156 -48.08 -0.08 -44.18
N LEU A 157 -46.85 -0.23 -44.67
CA LEU A 157 -46.57 -1.05 -45.86
C LEU A 157 -46.99 -2.53 -45.70
N LYS A 158 -47.27 -2.98 -44.48
CA LYS A 158 -47.78 -4.34 -44.21
C LYS A 158 -49.30 -4.48 -44.31
N ASP A 159 -50.07 -3.39 -44.18
CA ASP A 159 -51.53 -3.45 -44.05
C ASP A 159 -52.33 -2.88 -45.24
N GLY A 160 -51.67 -2.39 -46.30
CA GLY A 160 -52.32 -2.08 -47.59
C GLY A 160 -53.26 -0.85 -47.61
N ASP A 161 -53.47 -0.16 -46.49
CA ASP A 161 -54.31 1.04 -46.42
C ASP A 161 -53.50 2.33 -46.69
N GLU A 162 -53.61 2.85 -47.92
CA GLU A 162 -52.95 4.09 -48.42
C GLU A 162 -53.57 5.41 -47.91
N ALA A 163 -54.36 5.40 -46.84
CA ALA A 163 -55.01 6.64 -46.37
C ALA A 163 -53.99 7.66 -45.81
N SER A 164 -54.00 8.84 -46.42
CA SER A 164 -53.31 10.10 -46.08
C SER A 164 -53.61 10.60 -44.64
N SER A 165 -53.21 9.84 -43.63
CA SER A 165 -53.25 10.34 -42.24
C SER A 165 -52.05 11.25 -42.01
N SER A 166 -52.29 12.42 -41.42
CA SER A 166 -51.23 13.28 -40.86
C SER A 166 -50.28 12.44 -40.00
N PRO A 167 -48.95 12.70 -40.00
CA PRO A 167 -48.05 12.08 -39.05
C PRO A 167 -48.55 12.35 -37.63
N VAL A 168 -48.57 11.30 -36.82
CA VAL A 168 -48.99 11.33 -35.42
C VAL A 168 -47.72 11.16 -34.59
N LEU A 169 -47.55 11.96 -33.53
CA LEU A 169 -46.39 11.86 -32.64
C LEU A 169 -46.72 10.90 -31.49
N ASP A 170 -46.58 9.60 -31.75
CA ASP A 170 -46.71 8.52 -30.77
C ASP A 170 -45.34 8.00 -30.30
N SER A 171 -45.32 7.06 -29.34
CA SER A 171 -44.06 6.54 -28.77
C SER A 171 -43.18 5.83 -29.81
N LYS A 172 -43.77 5.14 -30.80
CA LYS A 172 -43.03 4.44 -31.87
C LYS A 172 -42.41 5.40 -32.86
N THR A 173 -43.18 6.36 -33.34
CA THR A 173 -42.72 7.38 -34.29
C THR A 173 -41.73 8.33 -33.64
N PHE A 174 -41.89 8.66 -32.34
CA PHE A 174 -40.91 9.41 -31.57
C PHE A 174 -39.60 8.61 -31.37
N ALA A 175 -39.68 7.32 -31.02
CA ALA A 175 -38.50 6.45 -30.97
C ALA A 175 -37.78 6.38 -32.33
N GLY A 176 -38.55 6.28 -33.42
CA GLY A 176 -38.05 6.38 -34.79
C GLY A 176 -37.33 7.71 -35.05
N ALA A 177 -37.94 8.85 -34.70
CA ALA A 177 -37.34 10.17 -34.87
C ALA A 177 -36.05 10.36 -34.06
N LEU A 178 -35.94 9.72 -32.89
CA LEU A 178 -34.74 9.76 -32.06
C LEU A 178 -33.56 8.96 -32.63
N THR A 179 -33.82 7.97 -33.49
CA THR A 179 -32.83 6.94 -33.84
C THR A 179 -32.59 6.75 -35.33
N LYS A 180 -33.51 7.20 -36.19
CA LYS A 180 -33.50 6.92 -37.63
C LYS A 180 -32.23 7.37 -38.35
N ASP A 181 -31.69 8.52 -37.97
CA ASP A 181 -30.42 9.06 -38.47
C ASP A 181 -29.18 8.43 -37.82
N THR A 182 -29.36 7.52 -36.86
CA THR A 182 -28.29 6.81 -36.14
C THR A 182 -28.38 5.29 -36.32
N ASN A 183 -29.23 4.79 -37.22
CA ASN A 183 -29.44 3.36 -37.49
C ASN A 183 -28.17 2.62 -37.97
N LEU A 184 -27.14 3.35 -38.41
CA LEU A 184 -25.83 2.78 -38.73
C LEU A 184 -25.04 2.36 -37.48
N TYR A 185 -25.43 2.84 -36.29
CA TYR A 185 -24.88 2.37 -35.03
C TYR A 185 -25.34 0.95 -34.74
N ASN A 186 -24.39 0.03 -34.61
CA ASN A 186 -24.68 -1.35 -34.26
C ASN A 186 -24.54 -1.58 -32.75
N PRO A 187 -25.64 -1.71 -31.98
CA PRO A 187 -25.59 -1.90 -30.52
C PRO A 187 -24.93 -3.23 -30.11
N GLU A 188 -24.79 -4.21 -31.02
CA GLU A 188 -24.12 -5.47 -30.70
C GLU A 188 -22.61 -5.30 -30.47
N THR A 189 -22.01 -4.28 -31.10
CA THR A 189 -20.57 -3.99 -31.01
C THR A 189 -20.13 -3.59 -29.59
N GLU A 190 -21.04 -3.03 -28.80
CA GLU A 190 -20.77 -2.70 -27.39
C GLU A 190 -20.50 -3.94 -26.54
N THR A 191 -21.15 -5.05 -26.88
CA THR A 191 -20.96 -6.34 -26.21
C THR A 191 -19.89 -7.19 -26.87
N ARG A 192 -19.39 -6.77 -28.04
CA ARG A 192 -18.32 -7.42 -28.76
C ARG A 192 -16.96 -7.03 -28.16
N TYR A 193 -16.13 -8.04 -27.98
CA TYR A 193 -14.74 -7.90 -27.60
C TYR A 193 -13.93 -7.37 -28.79
N SER A 194 -13.95 -6.06 -28.94
CA SER A 194 -13.37 -5.30 -30.05
C SER A 194 -13.02 -3.89 -29.57
N GLU A 195 -12.17 -3.20 -30.33
CA GLU A 195 -11.88 -1.80 -30.09
C GLU A 195 -12.87 -0.90 -30.79
N VAL A 196 -12.97 0.35 -30.32
CA VAL A 196 -13.86 1.36 -30.93
C VAL A 196 -13.52 1.55 -32.41
N LEU A 197 -12.23 1.58 -32.77
CA LEU A 197 -11.83 1.75 -34.17
C LEU A 197 -12.22 0.55 -35.03
N ASP A 198 -12.11 -0.68 -34.51
CA ASP A 198 -12.54 -1.91 -35.20
C ASP A 198 -14.07 -1.97 -35.38
N ASP A 199 -14.82 -1.45 -34.41
CA ASP A 199 -16.29 -1.41 -34.47
C ASP A 199 -16.77 -0.42 -35.53
N VAL A 200 -16.10 0.73 -35.60
CA VAL A 200 -16.43 1.75 -36.58
C VAL A 200 -15.85 1.41 -37.95
N PHE A 201 -14.67 0.78 -38.08
CA PHE A 201 -14.02 0.48 -39.37
C PHE A 201 -13.67 -1.02 -39.48
N PRO A 202 -14.67 -1.91 -39.65
CA PRO A 202 -14.48 -3.37 -39.63
C PRO A 202 -13.59 -3.89 -40.77
N ASP A 203 -13.62 -3.22 -41.93
CA ASP A 203 -12.81 -3.58 -43.11
C ASP A 203 -11.41 -2.94 -43.08
N GLY A 204 -11.09 -2.23 -42.00
CA GLY A 204 -9.84 -1.51 -41.83
C GLY A 204 -9.83 -0.14 -42.53
N PHE A 205 -9.12 0.80 -41.91
CA PHE A 205 -9.11 2.21 -42.36
C PHE A 205 -8.46 2.46 -43.74
N GLU A 206 -7.63 1.54 -44.26
CA GLU A 206 -6.82 1.78 -45.46
C GLU A 206 -7.49 1.31 -46.77
N GLU A 207 -8.34 0.29 -46.73
CA GLU A 207 -8.93 -0.30 -47.93
C GLU A 207 -9.90 0.69 -48.60
N ASP A 208 -10.64 1.45 -47.79
CA ASP A 208 -11.48 2.56 -48.25
C ASP A 208 -10.66 3.70 -48.88
N VAL A 209 -9.46 3.99 -48.34
CA VAL A 209 -8.60 5.08 -48.83
C VAL A 209 -8.03 4.76 -50.22
N THR A 210 -7.64 3.52 -50.46
CA THR A 210 -7.11 3.10 -51.77
C THR A 210 -8.18 3.03 -52.86
N ASN A 211 -9.42 2.66 -52.51
CA ASN A 211 -10.51 2.57 -53.48
C ASN A 211 -10.99 3.95 -53.96
N ILE A 212 -10.92 4.98 -53.10
CA ILE A 212 -11.27 6.36 -53.47
C ILE A 212 -10.28 6.90 -54.51
N LYS A 213 -8.97 6.71 -54.32
CA LYS A 213 -7.94 7.21 -55.26
C LYS A 213 -8.08 6.68 -56.68
N ASN A 214 -8.51 5.43 -56.82
CA ASN A 214 -8.68 4.81 -58.14
C ASN A 214 -9.99 5.23 -58.83
N THR A 215 -10.95 5.79 -58.10
CA THR A 215 -12.25 6.21 -58.65
C THR A 215 -12.23 7.68 -59.11
N GLU A 216 -11.32 8.50 -58.59
CA GLU A 216 -11.19 9.93 -58.93
C GLU A 216 -10.56 10.22 -60.30
N GLU A 217 -9.86 9.26 -60.93
CA GLU A 217 -9.28 9.48 -62.28
C GLU A 217 -10.31 9.49 -63.42
N SER A 218 -11.59 9.19 -63.17
CA SER A 218 -12.58 9.00 -64.24
C SER A 218 -13.74 10.02 -64.33
N ALA A 219 -13.79 11.11 -63.55
CA ALA A 219 -14.92 12.03 -63.60
C ALA A 219 -14.54 13.52 -63.60
N ASN A 220 -14.81 14.22 -64.71
CA ASN A 220 -14.72 15.68 -64.89
C ASN A 220 -15.79 16.47 -64.07
N GLY A 221 -16.15 16.01 -62.87
CA GLY A 221 -17.08 16.71 -61.98
C GLY A 221 -16.37 17.84 -61.22
N PRO A 222 -17.11 18.87 -60.75
CA PRO A 222 -16.55 19.81 -59.78
C PRO A 222 -16.00 19.03 -58.59
N PRO A 223 -14.87 19.45 -58.00
CA PRO A 223 -14.21 18.72 -56.92
C PRO A 223 -15.21 18.60 -55.77
N SER A 224 -15.85 17.44 -55.67
CA SER A 224 -16.65 17.11 -54.52
C SER A 224 -15.66 17.01 -53.37
N LEU A 225 -15.98 17.65 -52.24
CA LEU A 225 -15.20 17.57 -50.99
C LEU A 225 -15.11 16.12 -50.42
N VAL A 226 -15.50 15.13 -51.20
CA VAL A 226 -15.67 13.71 -50.88
C VAL A 226 -14.34 12.95 -50.93
N GLY A 227 -13.26 13.57 -51.40
CA GLY A 227 -11.94 12.95 -51.56
C GLY A 227 -10.91 13.20 -50.45
N GLU A 228 -11.20 14.01 -49.42
CA GLU A 228 -10.19 14.29 -48.39
C GLU A 228 -9.96 13.07 -47.49
N THR A 229 -8.97 12.26 -47.89
CA THR A 229 -8.44 11.15 -47.09
C THR A 229 -7.88 11.71 -45.80
N PHE A 230 -8.43 11.28 -44.66
CA PHE A 230 -7.91 11.66 -43.36
C PHE A 230 -6.47 11.16 -43.21
N ARG A 231 -5.56 12.06 -42.88
CA ARG A 231 -4.17 11.70 -42.63
C ARG A 231 -4.10 11.06 -41.25
N THR A 232 -3.85 9.75 -41.21
CA THR A 232 -3.39 9.13 -39.98
C THR A 232 -1.95 9.55 -39.75
N VAL A 233 -1.71 10.21 -38.62
CA VAL A 233 -0.36 10.52 -38.18
C VAL A 233 0.03 9.41 -37.23
N THR A 234 1.11 8.70 -37.55
CA THR A 234 1.80 7.87 -36.58
C THR A 234 2.38 8.82 -35.53
N THR A 235 1.59 9.10 -34.50
CA THR A 235 2.08 9.83 -33.36
C THR A 235 3.15 8.95 -32.72
N PHE A 236 4.41 9.36 -32.86
CA PHE A 236 5.54 8.83 -32.07
C PHE A 236 5.39 9.31 -30.62
N SER A 237 4.19 9.17 -30.06
CA SER A 237 3.78 9.70 -28.78
C SER A 237 4.52 8.90 -27.71
N HIS A 238 5.68 9.45 -27.35
CA HIS A 238 6.51 9.21 -26.18
C HIS A 238 5.98 8.13 -25.24
N MET A 239 6.85 7.16 -24.88
CA MET A 239 6.80 6.14 -23.82
C MET A 239 5.50 5.93 -22.99
N ASP A 240 4.83 7.01 -22.56
CA ASP A 240 3.48 7.05 -22.00
C ASP A 240 2.40 6.39 -22.86
N TYR A 241 2.28 6.76 -24.14
CA TYR A 241 1.22 6.21 -24.98
C TYR A 241 1.57 4.82 -25.53
N THR A 242 2.86 4.52 -25.72
CA THR A 242 3.27 3.14 -26.02
C THR A 242 2.87 2.21 -24.89
N ALA A 243 3.05 2.60 -23.61
CA ALA A 243 2.63 1.81 -22.45
C ALA A 243 1.12 1.47 -22.46
N ASP A 244 0.28 2.40 -22.89
CA ASP A 244 -1.19 2.24 -22.95
C ASP A 244 -1.72 1.73 -24.30
N ASN A 245 -0.86 1.54 -25.29
CA ASN A 245 -1.20 0.98 -26.61
C ASN A 245 -0.65 -0.44 -26.81
N PHE A 246 -0.08 -1.06 -25.78
CA PHE A 246 0.40 -2.44 -25.87
C PHE A 246 -0.76 -3.44 -25.82
N VAL A 247 -0.75 -4.49 -26.63
CA VAL A 247 -1.79 -5.52 -26.54
C VAL A 247 -1.82 -6.12 -25.14
N HIS A 248 -0.65 -6.32 -24.52
CA HIS A 248 -0.49 -6.94 -23.21
C HIS A 248 0.22 -6.06 -22.19
N VAL A 249 -0.39 -5.87 -21.02
CA VAL A 249 0.16 -5.08 -19.91
C VAL A 249 1.40 -5.74 -19.32
N ILE A 250 1.40 -7.08 -19.26
CA ILE A 250 2.53 -7.86 -18.77
C ILE A 250 3.77 -7.63 -19.63
N HIS A 251 3.62 -7.41 -20.94
CA HIS A 251 4.75 -7.04 -21.80
C HIS A 251 5.41 -5.75 -21.32
N VAL A 252 4.62 -4.73 -20.98
CA VAL A 252 5.11 -3.44 -20.48
C VAL A 252 5.89 -3.64 -19.20
N VAL A 253 5.32 -4.41 -18.28
CA VAL A 253 5.97 -4.77 -17.01
C VAL A 253 7.30 -5.47 -17.28
N LEU A 254 7.32 -6.48 -18.14
CA LEU A 254 8.52 -7.25 -18.48
C LEU A 254 9.57 -6.40 -19.20
N VAL A 255 9.18 -5.50 -20.11
CA VAL A 255 10.11 -4.57 -20.75
C VAL A 255 10.75 -3.67 -19.68
N TRP A 256 9.97 -3.10 -18.76
CA TRP A 256 10.52 -2.29 -17.68
C TRP A 256 11.39 -3.09 -16.72
N LEU A 257 11.03 -4.33 -16.40
CA LEU A 257 11.87 -5.22 -15.61
C LEU A 257 13.20 -5.49 -16.33
N VAL A 258 13.17 -5.83 -17.63
CA VAL A 258 14.40 -5.98 -18.41
C VAL A 258 15.20 -4.69 -18.40
N VAL A 259 14.59 -3.52 -18.55
CA VAL A 259 15.28 -2.22 -18.50
C VAL A 259 15.91 -1.96 -17.13
N VAL A 260 15.21 -2.23 -16.03
CA VAL A 260 15.72 -2.05 -14.66
C VAL A 260 16.87 -3.02 -14.36
N PHE A 261 16.72 -4.30 -14.70
CA PHE A 261 17.78 -5.29 -14.48
C PHE A 261 18.98 -5.06 -15.40
N SER A 262 18.73 -4.67 -16.66
CA SER A 262 19.78 -4.23 -17.57
C SER A 262 20.47 -2.98 -17.03
N TYR A 263 19.74 -2.04 -16.42
CA TYR A 263 20.32 -0.86 -15.77
C TYR A 263 21.30 -1.27 -14.66
N PHE A 264 20.91 -2.18 -13.77
CA PHE A 264 21.83 -2.69 -12.74
C PHE A 264 23.05 -3.37 -13.36
N TRP A 265 22.86 -4.14 -14.43
CA TRP A 265 23.92 -4.78 -15.18
C TRP A 265 24.88 -3.77 -15.83
N TYR A 266 24.36 -2.72 -16.48
CA TYR A 266 25.14 -1.66 -17.13
C TYR A 266 25.88 -0.78 -16.11
N MET A 267 25.27 -0.49 -14.97
CA MET A 267 25.92 0.33 -13.92
C MET A 267 27.16 -0.35 -13.35
N ASN A 268 27.15 -1.68 -13.26
CA ASN A 268 28.26 -2.47 -12.70
C ASN A 268 29.26 -2.95 -13.78
N GLY A 269 28.81 -3.24 -15.00
CA GLY A 269 29.66 -3.79 -16.07
C GLY A 269 30.50 -2.76 -16.84
N VAL A 270 30.17 -1.47 -16.78
CA VAL A 270 30.97 -0.43 -17.44
C VAL A 270 32.13 -0.06 -16.53
N GLY A 271 33.21 -0.84 -16.62
CA GLY A 271 34.51 -0.45 -16.09
C GLY A 271 34.79 0.99 -16.53
N THR A 272 35.16 1.85 -15.59
CA THR A 272 35.65 3.18 -15.98
C THR A 272 36.81 3.00 -16.92
N PRO A 273 36.88 3.72 -18.05
CA PRO A 273 38.11 3.75 -18.81
C PRO A 273 39.22 4.21 -17.87
N GLU A 274 40.12 3.29 -17.50
CA GLU A 274 41.27 3.55 -16.62
C GLU A 274 42.14 4.70 -17.15
N PHE A 275 42.05 4.96 -18.46
CA PHE A 275 42.81 5.96 -19.22
C PHE A 275 42.69 7.42 -18.76
N LEU A 276 41.89 7.77 -17.75
CA LEU A 276 41.76 9.15 -17.25
C LEU A 276 42.02 9.34 -15.75
N VAL A 277 42.36 8.27 -15.02
CA VAL A 277 42.74 8.37 -13.60
C VAL A 277 44.26 8.58 -13.50
N ASP A 278 44.71 9.75 -13.96
CA ASP A 278 46.05 10.21 -13.64
C ASP A 278 46.01 10.89 -12.26
N SER A 279 46.89 10.46 -11.34
CA SER A 279 46.79 10.57 -9.88
C SER A 279 46.95 11.98 -9.28
N SER A 280 46.56 13.05 -9.98
CA SER A 280 46.65 14.41 -9.43
C SER A 280 45.53 14.67 -8.41
N ASP A 281 45.88 14.88 -7.15
CA ASP A 281 45.03 14.98 -5.95
C ASP A 281 44.03 16.16 -5.85
N ASN A 282 43.74 16.85 -6.95
CA ASN A 282 42.82 17.99 -6.89
C ASN A 282 41.35 17.51 -6.77
N PHE A 283 40.72 17.77 -5.62
CA PHE A 283 39.30 17.53 -5.34
C PHE A 283 38.38 18.00 -6.47
N GLY A 284 38.66 19.19 -7.05
CA GLY A 284 37.89 19.72 -8.19
C GLY A 284 37.93 18.83 -9.44
N ARG A 285 39.06 18.16 -9.72
CA ARG A 285 39.18 17.20 -10.83
C ARG A 285 38.42 15.91 -10.52
N ARG A 286 38.42 15.44 -9.26
CA ARG A 286 37.61 14.28 -8.82
C ARG A 286 36.12 14.54 -8.92
N VAL A 287 35.65 15.70 -8.46
CA VAL A 287 34.23 16.12 -8.58
C VAL A 287 33.86 16.30 -10.06
N GLY A 288 34.67 17.03 -10.84
CA GLY A 288 34.43 17.22 -12.27
C GLY A 288 34.38 15.89 -13.04
N PHE A 289 35.29 14.96 -12.73
CA PHE A 289 35.31 13.63 -13.31
C PHE A 289 34.11 12.79 -12.87
N ALA A 290 33.70 12.85 -11.60
CA ALA A 290 32.50 12.18 -11.12
C ALA A 290 31.24 12.71 -11.83
N VAL A 291 31.09 14.04 -11.95
CA VAL A 291 29.98 14.66 -12.69
C VAL A 291 29.99 14.24 -14.15
N PHE A 292 31.14 14.29 -14.82
CA PHE A 292 31.27 13.86 -16.22
C PHE A 292 30.96 12.37 -16.38
N ARG A 293 31.48 11.51 -15.50
CA ARG A 293 31.22 10.07 -15.46
C ARG A 293 29.72 9.82 -15.30
N TRP A 294 29.07 10.41 -14.30
CA TRP A 294 27.63 10.27 -14.09
C TRP A 294 26.82 10.81 -15.26
N THR A 295 27.22 11.93 -15.87
CA THR A 295 26.55 12.48 -17.05
C THR A 295 26.65 11.54 -18.24
N LEU A 296 27.84 10.99 -18.51
CA LEU A 296 28.03 9.98 -19.57
C LEU A 296 27.27 8.69 -19.27
N THR A 297 27.27 8.23 -18.02
CA THR A 297 26.50 7.06 -17.60
C THR A 297 25.01 7.31 -17.83
N MET A 298 24.48 8.44 -17.38
CA MET A 298 23.07 8.80 -17.61
C MET A 298 22.75 8.95 -19.10
N LEU A 299 23.61 9.60 -19.89
CA LEU A 299 23.42 9.73 -21.33
C LEU A 299 23.40 8.35 -22.02
N LYS A 300 24.35 7.48 -21.69
CA LYS A 300 24.39 6.09 -22.18
C LYS A 300 23.12 5.35 -21.78
N LEU A 301 22.70 5.45 -20.52
CA LEU A 301 21.48 4.82 -20.03
C LEU A 301 20.22 5.35 -20.70
N VAL A 302 20.15 6.65 -20.99
CA VAL A 302 19.01 7.23 -21.73
C VAL A 302 19.00 6.70 -23.15
N ILE A 303 20.13 6.73 -23.86
CA ILE A 303 20.22 6.27 -25.26
C ILE A 303 19.98 4.76 -25.36
N VAL A 304 20.71 3.96 -24.58
CA VAL A 304 20.62 2.50 -24.56
C VAL A 304 19.29 2.07 -23.97
N GLY A 305 18.87 2.61 -22.84
CA GLY A 305 17.60 2.28 -22.20
C GLY A 305 16.40 2.62 -23.07
N SER A 306 16.41 3.78 -23.76
CA SER A 306 15.36 4.13 -24.71
C SER A 306 15.39 3.22 -25.94
N GLY A 307 16.58 2.92 -26.48
CA GLY A 307 16.74 2.00 -27.60
C GLY A 307 16.27 0.59 -27.27
N VAL A 308 16.66 0.05 -26.12
CA VAL A 308 16.23 -1.26 -25.61
C VAL A 308 14.73 -1.27 -25.37
N SER A 309 14.19 -0.27 -24.68
CA SER A 309 12.74 -0.16 -24.44
C SER A 309 11.96 -0.12 -25.75
N PHE A 310 12.42 0.69 -26.70
CA PHE A 310 11.80 0.82 -28.02
C PHE A 310 11.84 -0.49 -28.81
N LEU A 311 13.01 -1.11 -28.92
CA LEU A 311 13.19 -2.34 -29.68
C LEU A 311 12.43 -3.53 -29.07
N LEU A 312 12.41 -3.64 -27.73
CA LEU A 312 11.61 -4.66 -27.03
C LEU A 312 10.10 -4.37 -27.11
N ALA A 313 9.70 -3.12 -27.30
CA ALA A 313 8.32 -2.69 -27.49
C ALA A 313 7.78 -2.95 -28.90
N LEU A 314 8.65 -3.02 -29.92
CA LEU A 314 8.24 -3.37 -31.27
C LEU A 314 7.50 -4.70 -31.27
N GLY A 315 6.45 -4.81 -32.07
CA GLY A 315 5.67 -6.05 -32.15
C GLY A 315 4.56 -6.26 -31.11
N ASN A 316 4.31 -5.30 -30.24
CA ASN A 316 3.22 -5.41 -29.26
C ASN A 316 2.23 -4.25 -29.30
N GLY A 317 2.21 -3.42 -30.34
CA GLY A 317 1.22 -2.36 -30.52
C GLY A 317 -0.16 -2.89 -30.91
N VAL A 318 -1.21 -2.25 -30.40
CA VAL A 318 -2.63 -2.54 -30.71
C VAL A 318 -2.95 -2.47 -32.20
N PHE A 319 -2.38 -1.50 -32.92
CA PHE A 319 -2.67 -1.24 -34.33
C PHE A 319 -1.72 -1.97 -35.30
N GLN A 320 -1.09 -3.06 -34.87
CA GLN A 320 -0.13 -3.75 -35.71
C GLN A 320 -0.80 -4.56 -36.80
N LYS A 321 -0.56 -4.11 -38.05
CA LYS A 321 -0.94 -4.85 -39.25
C LYS A 321 0.23 -5.58 -39.89
N SER A 322 1.48 -5.21 -39.56
CA SER A 322 2.67 -5.79 -40.16
C SER A 322 3.27 -6.91 -39.32
N ILE A 323 3.50 -8.07 -39.94
CA ILE A 323 4.23 -9.21 -39.36
C ILE A 323 5.68 -8.83 -39.02
N VAL A 324 6.24 -7.81 -39.67
CA VAL A 324 7.65 -7.41 -39.51
C VAL A 324 7.91 -6.90 -38.09
N GLU A 325 6.99 -6.16 -37.48
CA GLU A 325 7.22 -5.56 -36.16
C GLU A 325 7.37 -6.61 -35.04
N PRO A 326 6.51 -7.64 -34.90
CA PRO A 326 6.73 -8.76 -33.97
C PRO A 326 8.01 -9.54 -34.24
N ILE A 327 8.39 -9.75 -35.50
CA ILE A 327 9.65 -10.42 -35.84
C ILE A 327 10.85 -9.59 -35.36
N VAL A 328 10.83 -8.28 -35.61
CA VAL A 328 11.89 -7.37 -35.13
C VAL A 328 11.90 -7.31 -33.60
N GLY A 329 10.75 -7.29 -32.95
CA GLY A 329 10.63 -7.38 -31.49
C GLY A 329 11.22 -8.67 -30.93
N LEU A 330 10.89 -9.82 -31.52
CA LEU A 330 11.45 -11.14 -31.14
C LEU A 330 12.98 -11.19 -31.33
N ALA A 331 13.46 -10.71 -32.48
CA ALA A 331 14.89 -10.61 -32.77
C ALA A 331 15.59 -9.67 -31.77
N SER A 332 14.93 -8.57 -31.39
CA SER A 332 15.45 -7.64 -30.40
C SER A 332 15.54 -8.27 -29.02
N VAL A 333 14.58 -9.09 -28.60
CA VAL A 333 14.68 -9.84 -27.33
C VAL A 333 15.86 -10.82 -27.38
N ALA A 334 16.01 -11.57 -28.48
CA ALA A 334 17.13 -12.49 -28.66
C ALA A 334 18.49 -11.77 -28.58
N VAL A 335 18.62 -10.63 -29.25
CA VAL A 335 19.87 -9.85 -29.31
C VAL A 335 20.14 -9.10 -28.00
N LEU A 336 19.14 -8.46 -27.40
CA LEU A 336 19.36 -7.57 -26.25
C LEU A 336 19.35 -8.30 -24.90
N VAL A 337 18.70 -9.47 -24.82
CA VAL A 337 18.57 -10.22 -23.56
C VAL A 337 19.48 -11.46 -23.53
N PHE A 338 19.51 -12.25 -24.61
CA PHE A 338 20.26 -13.52 -24.61
C PHE A 338 21.71 -13.37 -25.08
N LEU A 339 22.00 -12.47 -26.02
CA LEU A 339 23.37 -12.30 -26.53
C LEU A 339 24.36 -11.86 -25.43
N PRO A 340 24.03 -10.93 -24.51
CA PRO A 340 24.92 -10.59 -23.39
C PRO A 340 25.21 -11.77 -22.47
N TYR A 341 24.27 -12.73 -22.38
CA TYR A 341 24.45 -13.95 -21.58
C TYR A 341 25.44 -14.93 -22.21
N TYR A 342 25.35 -15.14 -23.52
CA TYR A 342 26.19 -16.12 -24.21
C TYR A 342 27.59 -15.61 -24.56
N PHE A 343 27.80 -14.30 -24.61
CA PHE A 343 29.09 -13.69 -24.98
C PHE A 343 29.59 -12.71 -23.91
N PRO A 344 29.76 -13.14 -22.65
CA PRO A 344 30.18 -12.25 -21.57
C PRO A 344 31.57 -11.63 -21.85
N GLU A 345 32.49 -12.40 -22.41
CA GLU A 345 33.88 -12.00 -22.71
C GLU A 345 34.02 -11.07 -23.93
N LYS A 346 33.02 -11.06 -24.82
CA LYS A 346 33.03 -10.27 -26.07
C LYS A 346 31.81 -9.38 -26.14
N ASN A 347 31.42 -8.78 -25.02
CA ASN A 347 30.36 -7.79 -25.04
C ASN A 347 30.79 -6.64 -25.95
N PHE A 348 30.30 -6.68 -27.20
CA PHE A 348 30.71 -5.82 -28.31
C PHE A 348 30.50 -4.32 -28.02
N VAL A 349 29.67 -4.02 -27.02
CA VAL A 349 29.36 -2.67 -26.55
C VAL A 349 30.33 -2.19 -25.47
N PHE A 350 30.93 -3.10 -24.69
CA PHE A 350 31.77 -2.77 -23.54
C PHE A 350 33.02 -3.65 -23.56
N ASN A 351 34.01 -3.21 -24.34
CA ASN A 351 35.30 -3.85 -24.50
C ASN A 351 36.17 -3.64 -23.25
N THR A 352 35.71 -4.09 -22.08
CA THR A 352 36.51 -4.11 -20.84
C THR A 352 37.00 -5.53 -20.63
N ALA A 353 38.31 -5.74 -20.78
CA ALA A 353 38.96 -6.95 -20.33
C ALA A 353 38.75 -7.03 -18.81
N LEU A 354 37.81 -7.86 -18.37
CA LEU A 354 37.60 -8.13 -16.96
C LEU A 354 38.82 -8.91 -16.47
N GLU A 355 39.65 -8.27 -15.65
CA GLU A 355 40.64 -8.96 -14.83
C GLU A 355 39.94 -9.97 -13.91
N GLU A 356 40.71 -10.99 -13.48
CA GLU A 356 40.23 -12.22 -12.88
C GLU A 356 39.13 -12.05 -11.81
N PRO A 357 38.15 -12.97 -11.78
CA PRO A 357 36.90 -12.78 -11.06
C PRO A 357 37.10 -12.81 -9.53
N SER A 358 36.88 -11.68 -8.88
CA SER A 358 36.62 -11.60 -7.44
C SER A 358 35.16 -12.03 -7.14
N HIS A 359 34.84 -12.22 -5.86
CA HIS A 359 33.52 -12.68 -5.36
C HIS A 359 32.28 -11.92 -5.88
N GLU A 360 32.45 -10.74 -6.50
CA GLU A 360 31.39 -9.95 -7.13
C GLU A 360 30.70 -10.67 -8.31
N HIS A 361 31.28 -11.76 -8.84
CA HIS A 361 30.73 -12.45 -10.01
C HIS A 361 29.38 -13.16 -9.75
N TYR A 362 29.11 -13.61 -8.51
CA TYR A 362 27.88 -14.34 -8.18
C TYR A 362 26.62 -13.50 -8.33
N THR A 363 26.62 -12.27 -7.79
CA THR A 363 25.47 -11.35 -7.89
C THR A 363 25.15 -11.01 -9.33
N TYR A 364 26.18 -10.92 -10.18
CA TYR A 364 26.02 -10.62 -11.60
C TYR A 364 25.35 -11.76 -12.36
N SER A 365 25.76 -13.00 -12.08
CA SER A 365 25.17 -14.21 -12.68
C SER A 365 23.67 -14.32 -12.38
N GLU A 366 23.25 -14.01 -11.16
CA GLU A 366 21.83 -14.10 -10.76
C GLU A 366 20.96 -13.03 -11.43
N LEU A 367 21.44 -11.78 -11.56
CA LEU A 367 20.73 -10.73 -12.29
C LEU A 367 20.55 -11.10 -13.78
N LEU A 368 21.58 -11.72 -14.36
CA LEU A 368 21.58 -12.20 -15.74
C LEU A 368 20.60 -13.36 -15.94
N ASN A 369 20.52 -14.29 -14.97
CA ASN A 369 19.52 -15.37 -14.96
C ASN A 369 18.09 -14.80 -14.92
N MET A 370 17.82 -13.79 -14.10
CA MET A 370 16.52 -13.10 -14.07
C MET A 370 16.19 -12.44 -15.41
N MET A 371 17.18 -11.80 -16.05
CA MET A 371 16.99 -11.24 -17.39
C MET A 371 16.59 -12.30 -18.41
N ILE A 372 17.20 -13.49 -18.39
CA ILE A 372 16.80 -14.61 -19.26
C ILE A 372 15.35 -15.00 -19.01
N VAL A 373 14.92 -15.13 -17.75
CA VAL A 373 13.54 -15.48 -17.41
C VAL A 373 12.58 -14.45 -18.02
N PHE A 374 12.86 -13.16 -17.87
CA PHE A 374 12.03 -12.11 -18.49
C PHE A 374 12.10 -12.14 -20.02
N GLY A 375 13.26 -12.44 -20.61
CA GLY A 375 13.45 -12.62 -22.04
C GLY A 375 12.62 -13.77 -22.62
N VAL A 376 12.60 -14.92 -21.95
CA VAL A 376 11.77 -16.07 -22.35
C VAL A 376 10.29 -15.69 -22.30
N LEU A 377 9.85 -15.01 -21.24
CA LEU A 377 8.46 -14.55 -21.13
C LEU A 377 8.10 -13.54 -22.23
N LEU A 378 9.01 -12.60 -22.56
CA LEU A 378 8.83 -11.67 -23.68
C LEU A 378 8.75 -12.40 -25.03
N ILE A 379 9.59 -13.42 -25.26
CA ILE A 379 9.52 -14.27 -26.46
C ILE A 379 8.15 -14.95 -26.57
N ILE A 380 7.65 -15.54 -25.48
CA ILE A 380 6.33 -16.20 -25.47
C ILE A 380 5.22 -15.22 -25.84
N ILE A 381 5.27 -14.00 -25.30
CA ILE A 381 4.29 -12.94 -25.63
C ILE A 381 4.40 -12.52 -27.09
N GLN A 382 5.62 -12.31 -27.61
CA GLN A 382 5.82 -11.92 -29.01
C GLN A 382 5.40 -13.04 -29.98
N LEU A 383 5.67 -14.31 -29.65
CA LEU A 383 5.19 -15.46 -30.41
C LEU A 383 3.66 -15.50 -30.41
N LYS A 384 3.01 -15.22 -29.28
CA LYS A 384 1.55 -15.12 -29.22
C LYS A 384 1.02 -14.02 -30.14
N ASN A 385 1.64 -12.84 -30.15
CA ASN A 385 1.24 -11.74 -31.05
C ASN A 385 1.38 -12.16 -32.51
N LEU A 386 2.51 -12.78 -32.87
CA LEU A 386 2.75 -13.32 -34.20
C LEU A 386 1.69 -14.36 -34.61
N MET A 387 1.36 -15.29 -33.71
CA MET A 387 0.30 -16.28 -33.92
C MET A 387 -1.07 -15.62 -34.12
N THR A 388 -1.37 -14.57 -33.37
CA THR A 388 -2.64 -13.83 -33.50
C THR A 388 -2.76 -13.18 -34.88
N ILE A 389 -1.65 -12.71 -35.45
CA ILE A 389 -1.60 -12.17 -36.82
C ILE A 389 -1.74 -13.30 -37.86
N PHE A 390 -1.00 -14.40 -37.72
CA PHE A 390 -1.01 -15.51 -38.70
C PHE A 390 -2.33 -16.28 -38.77
N PHE A 391 -2.93 -16.59 -37.63
CA PHE A 391 -4.19 -17.35 -37.58
C PHE A 391 -5.43 -16.45 -37.72
N GLY A 392 -5.22 -15.13 -37.85
CA GLY A 392 -6.25 -14.12 -37.84
C GLY A 392 -7.00 -14.04 -36.51
N LYS A 393 -7.89 -13.04 -36.37
CA LYS A 393 -8.83 -12.92 -35.23
C LYS A 393 -9.89 -14.05 -35.18
N GLY A 394 -9.68 -15.16 -35.89
CA GLY A 394 -10.66 -16.23 -36.06
C GLY A 394 -11.08 -16.84 -34.73
N ASP A 395 -12.37 -17.19 -34.63
CA ASP A 395 -13.03 -17.74 -33.44
C ASP A 395 -12.38 -19.02 -32.87
N TYR A 396 -11.42 -19.61 -33.58
CA TYR A 396 -10.72 -20.81 -33.18
C TYR A 396 -9.92 -20.63 -31.88
N LEU A 397 -9.23 -19.50 -31.70
CA LEU A 397 -8.43 -19.24 -30.48
C LEU A 397 -9.30 -19.01 -29.24
N LYS A 398 -10.50 -18.45 -29.41
CA LYS A 398 -11.44 -18.19 -28.29
C LYS A 398 -12.02 -19.45 -27.66
N LYS A 399 -11.99 -20.59 -28.37
CA LYS A 399 -12.52 -21.87 -27.84
C LYS A 399 -11.52 -22.60 -26.93
N ASN A 400 -10.23 -22.26 -26.97
CA ASN A 400 -9.25 -22.93 -26.15
C ASN A 400 -9.18 -22.28 -24.74
N PRO A 401 -9.54 -22.99 -23.66
CA PRO A 401 -9.56 -22.44 -22.31
C PRO A 401 -8.18 -21.95 -21.85
N ALA A 402 -7.08 -22.52 -22.36
CA ALA A 402 -5.73 -22.05 -22.04
C ALA A 402 -5.46 -20.65 -22.63
N PHE A 403 -5.98 -20.36 -23.82
CA PHE A 403 -5.83 -19.05 -24.45
C PHE A 403 -6.71 -18.01 -23.76
N VAL A 404 -7.95 -18.37 -23.41
CA VAL A 404 -8.85 -17.53 -22.60
C VAL A 404 -8.28 -17.25 -21.22
N PHE A 405 -7.70 -18.26 -20.56
CA PHE A 405 -7.00 -18.10 -19.30
C PHE A 405 -5.80 -17.15 -19.46
N MET A 406 -4.95 -17.35 -20.47
CA MET A 406 -3.85 -16.45 -20.75
C MET A 406 -4.34 -15.02 -21.05
N GLU A 407 -5.41 -14.84 -21.81
CA GLU A 407 -5.96 -13.52 -22.13
C GLU A 407 -6.56 -12.80 -20.92
N ASN A 408 -7.21 -13.56 -20.03
CA ASN A 408 -7.74 -13.05 -18.76
C ASN A 408 -6.63 -12.71 -17.76
N VAL A 409 -5.58 -13.54 -17.68
CA VAL A 409 -4.43 -13.33 -16.78
C VAL A 409 -3.49 -12.24 -17.28
N LEU A 410 -3.19 -12.22 -18.59
CA LEU A 410 -2.26 -11.27 -19.20
C LEU A 410 -2.88 -9.90 -19.48
N GLY A 411 -4.20 -9.77 -19.32
CA GLY A 411 -4.95 -8.51 -19.44
C GLY A 411 -4.73 -7.82 -20.78
N SER A 412 -5.54 -8.14 -21.78
CA SER A 412 -5.47 -7.44 -23.07
C SER A 412 -5.99 -6.00 -22.97
N ASN A 413 -5.34 -5.06 -23.67
CA ASN A 413 -5.88 -3.72 -23.84
C ASN A 413 -7.22 -3.71 -24.58
N ILE A 414 -7.48 -4.71 -25.44
CA ILE A 414 -8.79 -4.92 -26.06
C ILE A 414 -9.84 -5.22 -24.98
N ASN A 415 -9.50 -6.04 -23.97
CA ASN A 415 -10.39 -6.29 -22.83
C ASN A 415 -10.67 -5.01 -22.06
N ARG A 416 -9.66 -4.16 -21.86
CA ARG A 416 -9.86 -2.90 -21.16
C ARG A 416 -10.71 -1.93 -21.97
N ALA A 417 -10.47 -1.81 -23.27
CA ALA A 417 -11.29 -1.00 -24.17
C ALA A 417 -12.74 -1.51 -24.19
N TYR A 418 -12.93 -2.81 -24.29
CA TYR A 418 -14.21 -3.48 -24.17
C TYR A 418 -14.92 -3.15 -22.85
N ARG A 419 -14.24 -3.31 -21.71
CA ARG A 419 -14.79 -2.99 -20.40
C ARG A 419 -15.12 -1.51 -20.27
N SER A 420 -14.29 -0.62 -20.83
CA SER A 420 -14.56 0.81 -20.87
C SER A 420 -15.81 1.14 -21.69
N LYS A 421 -16.03 0.48 -22.84
CA LYS A 421 -17.29 0.59 -23.59
C LYS A 421 -18.46 0.13 -22.73
N GLN A 422 -18.35 -1.02 -22.06
CA GLN A 422 -19.40 -1.52 -21.17
C GLN A 422 -19.69 -0.57 -20.01
N ALA A 423 -18.66 0.01 -19.40
CA ALA A 423 -18.82 0.99 -18.33
C ALA A 423 -19.47 2.27 -18.82
N ALA A 424 -19.14 2.72 -20.03
CA ALA A 424 -19.77 3.89 -20.63
C ALA A 424 -21.26 3.64 -20.82
N VAL A 425 -21.61 2.51 -21.44
CA VAL A 425 -23.00 2.09 -21.65
C VAL A 425 -23.74 1.94 -20.32
N TYR A 426 -23.13 1.23 -19.36
CA TYR A 426 -23.72 1.04 -18.03
C TYR A 426 -23.98 2.37 -17.35
N LYS A 427 -23.01 3.27 -17.31
CA LYS A 427 -23.14 4.58 -16.66
C LYS A 427 -24.11 5.52 -17.38
N ILE A 428 -24.21 5.46 -18.71
CA ILE A 428 -25.20 6.24 -19.47
C ILE A 428 -26.61 5.72 -19.19
N ASN A 429 -26.78 4.40 -19.16
CA ASN A 429 -28.06 3.77 -18.90
C ASN A 429 -28.48 3.99 -17.44
N GLU A 430 -27.55 3.90 -16.50
CA GLU A 430 -27.80 4.21 -15.09
C GLU A 430 -28.12 5.69 -14.88
N MET A 431 -27.43 6.59 -15.60
CA MET A 431 -27.72 8.03 -15.56
C MET A 431 -29.15 8.31 -16.05
N ALA A 432 -29.55 7.72 -17.17
CA ALA A 432 -30.90 7.91 -17.71
C ALA A 432 -31.97 7.23 -16.87
N ARG A 433 -31.68 6.05 -16.32
CA ARG A 433 -32.55 5.35 -15.38
C ARG A 433 -32.74 6.17 -14.10
N SER A 434 -31.67 6.69 -13.52
CA SER A 434 -31.74 7.53 -12.32
C SER A 434 -32.52 8.82 -12.60
N ALA A 435 -32.30 9.44 -13.75
CA ALA A 435 -33.08 10.61 -14.19
C ALA A 435 -34.56 10.27 -14.36
N TYR A 436 -34.88 9.11 -14.93
CA TYR A 436 -36.26 8.65 -15.09
C TYR A 436 -36.93 8.29 -13.76
N ASP A 437 -36.21 7.61 -12.87
CA ASP A 437 -36.69 7.23 -11.54
C ASP A 437 -37.02 8.50 -10.70
N LEU A 438 -36.29 9.60 -10.89
CA LEU A 438 -36.60 10.90 -10.28
C LEU A 438 -37.98 11.45 -10.66
N HIS A 439 -38.39 11.27 -11.92
CA HIS A 439 -39.73 11.61 -12.42
C HIS A 439 -40.79 10.64 -11.85
N GLN A 440 -40.52 9.33 -11.88
CA GLN A 440 -41.44 8.28 -11.42
C GLN A 440 -41.73 8.28 -9.91
N LEU A 441 -40.79 8.72 -9.07
CA LEU A 441 -41.00 8.83 -7.63
C LEU A 441 -42.16 9.77 -7.28
N ASP A 442 -42.52 10.71 -8.17
CA ASP A 442 -43.63 11.63 -7.94
C ASP A 442 -45.00 11.00 -8.21
N GLU A 443 -45.17 10.21 -9.26
CA GLU A 443 -46.46 9.51 -9.49
C GLU A 443 -46.83 8.62 -8.30
N LYS A 444 -45.84 7.95 -7.71
CA LYS A 444 -46.03 7.13 -6.51
C LYS A 444 -46.32 7.98 -5.26
N ALA A 445 -45.60 9.07 -5.05
CA ALA A 445 -45.83 9.97 -3.91
C ALA A 445 -47.18 10.72 -4.01
N ALA A 446 -47.54 11.20 -5.20
CA ALA A 446 -48.82 11.80 -5.51
C ALA A 446 -49.96 10.78 -5.36
N GLY A 447 -49.76 9.54 -5.83
CA GLY A 447 -50.67 8.42 -5.63
C GLY A 447 -50.90 8.12 -4.15
N ILE A 448 -49.84 8.01 -3.34
CA ILE A 448 -49.92 7.78 -1.89
C ILE A 448 -50.62 8.96 -1.18
N THR A 449 -50.37 10.19 -1.60
CA THR A 449 -50.99 11.38 -1.00
C THR A 449 -52.48 11.46 -1.36
N LYS A 450 -52.85 11.09 -2.59
CA LYS A 450 -54.25 10.97 -3.02
C LYS A 450 -54.98 9.85 -2.27
N LEU A 451 -54.35 8.69 -2.10
CA LEU A 451 -54.87 7.59 -1.30
C LEU A 451 -55.05 7.97 0.18
N LYS A 452 -54.06 8.65 0.79
CA LYS A 452 -54.22 9.18 2.16
C LYS A 452 -55.36 10.19 2.26
N ARG A 453 -55.56 11.03 1.25
CA ARG A 453 -56.65 12.01 1.22
C ARG A 453 -58.01 11.33 1.10
N GLU A 454 -58.14 10.35 0.22
CA GLU A 454 -59.37 9.55 0.06
C GLU A 454 -59.68 8.71 1.30
N VAL A 455 -58.67 8.09 1.92
CA VAL A 455 -58.82 7.38 3.21
C VAL A 455 -59.22 8.33 4.33
N SER A 456 -58.62 9.52 4.42
CA SER A 456 -59.01 10.52 5.43
C SER A 456 -60.41 11.10 5.23
N ILE A 457 -60.90 11.14 3.98
CA ILE A 457 -62.27 11.55 3.64
C ILE A 457 -63.27 10.43 3.96
N GLN A 458 -62.87 9.16 3.86
CA GLN A 458 -63.70 8.04 4.31
C GLN A 458 -63.76 7.91 5.85
N GLU A 459 -62.67 8.18 6.57
CA GLU A 459 -62.66 8.12 8.04
C GLU A 459 -63.42 9.27 8.70
N SER A 460 -63.63 10.40 8.01
CA SER A 460 -64.40 11.54 8.52
C SER A 460 -65.92 11.46 8.26
N GLY A 461 -66.40 10.38 7.63
CA GLY A 461 -67.82 10.17 7.30
C GLY A 461 -68.71 9.52 8.36
N SER A 462 -68.20 9.21 9.57
CA SER A 462 -69.00 8.55 10.62
C SER A 462 -68.71 9.12 12.00
N GLN A 463 -69.32 10.28 12.31
CA GLN A 463 -69.75 10.59 13.67
C GLN A 463 -70.79 11.73 13.68
N THR A 464 -71.81 11.51 14.51
CA THR A 464 -73.06 12.26 14.70
C THR A 464 -72.87 13.65 15.32
N PRO A 465 -73.87 14.56 15.23
CA PRO A 465 -73.75 15.93 15.69
C PRO A 465 -74.17 16.08 17.16
N ILE A 466 -73.26 16.56 18.04
CA ILE A 466 -73.66 17.16 19.32
C ILE A 466 -72.81 18.42 19.62
N SER A 467 -73.49 19.55 19.47
CA SER A 467 -73.42 20.85 20.18
C SER A 467 -72.10 21.51 20.61
N ASN A 468 -72.02 22.78 20.19
CA ASN A 468 -71.59 23.97 20.94
C ASN A 468 -70.11 24.10 21.38
N SER A 469 -69.37 24.95 20.68
CA SER A 469 -68.62 26.04 21.33
C SER A 469 -68.26 27.13 20.33
N LYS A 470 -68.34 28.36 20.84
CA LYS A 470 -68.22 29.67 20.21
C LYS A 470 -66.78 30.03 19.83
N VAL A 471 -66.68 30.82 18.75
CA VAL A 471 -65.83 32.01 18.57
C VAL A 471 -64.33 31.78 18.35
N GLY A 472 -63.88 32.20 17.16
CA GLY A 472 -62.48 32.33 16.77
C GLY A 472 -62.35 32.56 15.27
N ASN A 473 -62.84 33.72 14.82
CA ASN A 473 -62.90 34.15 13.44
C ASN A 473 -61.53 34.67 12.99
N GLU A 474 -60.80 33.95 12.14
CA GLU A 474 -59.68 34.50 11.38
C GLU A 474 -59.52 33.76 10.03
N GLY A 475 -59.94 34.46 8.96
CA GLY A 475 -59.27 34.44 7.66
C GLY A 475 -59.15 33.11 6.90
N ASN A 476 -60.28 32.48 6.59
CA ASN A 476 -60.33 31.39 5.61
C ASN A 476 -60.13 31.94 4.19
N ARG A 477 -58.88 32.30 3.85
CA ARG A 477 -58.46 32.53 2.46
C ARG A 477 -58.41 31.14 1.82
N GLN A 478 -59.50 30.75 1.15
CA GLN A 478 -59.48 29.69 0.16
C GLN A 478 -58.37 30.01 -0.84
N GLN A 479 -57.18 29.44 -0.62
CA GLN A 479 -56.23 29.18 -1.69
C GLN A 479 -56.94 28.22 -2.63
N THR A 480 -57.58 28.77 -3.67
CA THR A 480 -57.81 28.08 -4.93
C THR A 480 -56.53 27.31 -5.27
N GLY A 481 -56.71 26.02 -5.51
CA GLY A 481 -55.70 24.98 -5.33
C GLY A 481 -54.33 25.33 -5.91
N PRO A 482 -53.25 24.84 -5.27
CA PRO A 482 -51.91 25.06 -5.76
C PRO A 482 -51.87 24.54 -7.20
N GLY A 483 -51.57 25.43 -8.15
CA GLY A 483 -51.19 25.03 -9.50
C GLY A 483 -50.18 23.91 -9.35
N GLY A 484 -50.50 22.73 -9.87
CA GLY A 484 -49.64 21.56 -9.76
C GLY A 484 -48.26 21.98 -10.24
N ARG A 485 -47.26 21.89 -9.34
CA ARG A 485 -45.88 22.12 -9.74
C ARG A 485 -45.59 21.22 -10.94
N SER A 486 -44.99 21.76 -11.98
CA SER A 486 -44.59 20.96 -13.14
C SER A 486 -43.70 19.82 -12.66
N SER A 487 -43.82 18.63 -13.27
CA SER A 487 -42.96 17.46 -13.02
C SER A 487 -41.48 17.86 -12.99
N ARG A 488 -41.13 18.79 -13.88
CA ARG A 488 -39.82 19.45 -13.99
C ARG A 488 -39.32 20.11 -12.71
N GLU A 489 -40.16 20.92 -12.05
CA GLU A 489 -39.76 21.63 -10.81
C GLU A 489 -39.51 20.65 -9.67
N ILE A 490 -40.29 19.57 -9.63
CA ILE A 490 -40.18 18.52 -8.62
C ILE A 490 -38.91 17.69 -8.84
N ALA A 491 -38.64 17.25 -10.08
CA ALA A 491 -37.41 16.55 -10.42
C ALA A 491 -36.17 17.40 -10.08
N LEU A 492 -36.23 18.71 -10.35
CA LEU A 492 -35.17 19.65 -10.00
C LEU A 492 -34.98 19.81 -8.48
N GLN A 493 -36.06 19.84 -7.71
CA GLN A 493 -35.99 19.88 -6.25
C GLN A 493 -35.31 18.62 -5.70
N LYS A 494 -35.76 17.43 -6.12
CA LYS A 494 -35.19 16.14 -5.69
C LYS A 494 -33.73 15.99 -6.10
N TYR A 495 -33.37 16.44 -7.30
CA TYR A 495 -31.98 16.47 -7.70
C TYR A 495 -31.14 17.26 -6.71
N ASN A 496 -31.58 18.46 -6.29
CA ASN A 496 -30.84 19.23 -5.27
C ASN A 496 -30.77 18.50 -3.92
N ASP A 497 -31.84 17.79 -3.53
CA ASP A 497 -31.86 17.02 -2.28
C ASP A 497 -30.88 15.83 -2.32
N LEU A 498 -30.70 15.19 -3.49
CA LEU A 498 -29.79 14.07 -3.69
C LEU A 498 -28.34 14.47 -4.00
N VAL A 499 -28.09 15.70 -4.44
CA VAL A 499 -26.73 16.17 -4.80
C VAL A 499 -25.75 16.07 -3.61
N ASP A 500 -26.26 16.10 -2.38
CA ASP A 500 -25.46 15.97 -1.16
C ASP A 500 -25.29 14.51 -0.69
N GLU A 501 -25.96 13.54 -1.31
CA GLU A 501 -25.79 12.12 -0.96
C GLU A 501 -24.45 11.59 -1.50
N SER A 502 -23.59 11.12 -0.59
CA SER A 502 -22.32 10.50 -0.95
C SER A 502 -22.50 8.99 -1.19
N GLU A 503 -22.01 8.48 -2.32
CA GLU A 503 -21.92 7.05 -2.55
C GLU A 503 -20.79 6.44 -1.68
N GLU A 504 -21.13 5.43 -0.87
CA GLU A 504 -20.14 4.68 -0.10
C GLU A 504 -19.33 3.76 -1.03
N VAL A 505 -18.10 4.18 -1.32
CA VAL A 505 -17.14 3.32 -2.02
C VAL A 505 -16.49 2.33 -1.05
N GLY A 506 -16.35 1.08 -1.47
CA GLY A 506 -15.77 0.04 -0.63
C GLY A 506 -14.30 0.27 -0.27
N GLY A 507 -13.84 -0.40 0.79
CA GLY A 507 -12.45 -0.30 1.28
C GLY A 507 -11.39 -0.98 0.39
N ILE A 508 -10.18 -1.16 0.94
CA ILE A 508 -9.01 -1.74 0.24
C ILE A 508 -9.32 -3.09 -0.44
N ILE A 509 -10.04 -3.97 0.26
CA ILE A 509 -10.39 -5.31 -0.25
C ILE A 509 -11.36 -5.21 -1.43
N TRP A 510 -12.33 -4.29 -1.39
CA TRP A 510 -13.24 -4.05 -2.50
C TRP A 510 -12.49 -3.56 -3.74
N ALA A 511 -11.56 -2.63 -3.57
CA ALA A 511 -10.77 -2.09 -4.67
C ALA A 511 -9.89 -3.15 -5.34
N TRP A 512 -9.20 -3.98 -4.55
CA TRP A 512 -8.41 -5.10 -5.09
C TRP A 512 -9.29 -6.17 -5.74
N LYS A 513 -10.39 -6.56 -5.09
CA LYS A 513 -11.33 -7.53 -5.64
C LYS A 513 -11.90 -7.05 -6.97
N GLY A 514 -12.31 -5.78 -7.05
CA GLY A 514 -12.84 -5.18 -8.27
C GLY A 514 -11.79 -5.01 -9.36
N TYR A 515 -10.53 -4.73 -9.00
CA TYR A 515 -9.43 -4.60 -9.95
C TYR A 515 -9.06 -5.96 -10.55
N ILE A 516 -8.88 -6.98 -9.70
CA ILE A 516 -8.55 -8.35 -10.11
C ILE A 516 -9.70 -9.00 -10.88
N SER A 517 -10.96 -8.83 -10.42
CA SER A 517 -12.11 -9.36 -11.15
C SER A 517 -12.38 -8.61 -12.46
N GLY A 518 -11.89 -7.38 -12.57
CA GLY A 518 -12.20 -6.49 -13.69
C GLY A 518 -13.54 -5.79 -13.57
N ASN A 519 -14.32 -6.05 -12.51
CA ASN A 519 -15.63 -5.42 -12.31
C ASN A 519 -15.51 -3.90 -12.23
N LEU A 520 -14.43 -3.37 -11.65
CA LEU A 520 -14.17 -1.92 -11.61
C LEU A 520 -14.01 -1.33 -13.02
N GLY A 521 -13.46 -2.08 -13.97
CA GLY A 521 -13.37 -1.66 -15.36
C GLY A 521 -14.72 -1.72 -16.08
N VAL A 522 -15.61 -2.65 -15.70
CA VAL A 522 -16.93 -2.86 -16.34
C VAL A 522 -18.01 -1.92 -15.79
N THR A 523 -18.01 -1.69 -14.48
CA THR A 523 -19.05 -0.91 -13.80
C THR A 523 -18.64 0.54 -13.70
N GLU A 524 -17.45 0.79 -13.14
CA GLU A 524 -16.94 2.14 -12.96
C GLU A 524 -16.17 2.65 -14.18
N GLY A 525 -15.61 1.77 -15.01
CA GLY A 525 -14.72 2.19 -16.10
C GLY A 525 -13.45 2.87 -15.58
N VAL A 526 -12.97 2.45 -14.41
CA VAL A 526 -11.70 2.95 -13.85
C VAL A 526 -10.55 2.34 -14.62
N TRP A 527 -9.74 3.19 -15.23
CA TRP A 527 -8.56 2.78 -15.99
C TRP A 527 -7.30 3.22 -15.25
N LEU A 528 -6.54 2.25 -14.73
CA LEU A 528 -5.27 2.57 -14.09
C LEU A 528 -4.19 2.81 -15.16
N PRO A 529 -3.39 3.89 -15.03
CA PRO A 529 -2.28 4.16 -15.95
C PRO A 529 -1.34 2.95 -15.99
N SER A 530 -0.90 2.53 -17.18
CA SER A 530 0.00 1.37 -17.29
C SER A 530 1.31 1.58 -16.54
N ARG A 531 1.79 2.82 -16.42
CA ARG A 531 2.93 3.19 -15.55
C ARG A 531 2.72 2.85 -14.09
N LEU A 532 1.53 3.11 -13.56
CA LEU A 532 1.21 2.82 -12.17
C LEU A 532 1.17 1.31 -11.95
N ILE A 533 0.62 0.56 -12.91
CA ILE A 533 0.58 -0.91 -12.84
C ILE A 533 2.00 -1.49 -12.93
N ALA A 534 2.80 -0.98 -13.86
CA ALA A 534 4.20 -1.37 -14.01
C ALA A 534 5.01 -1.02 -12.77
N ALA A 535 4.88 0.19 -12.23
CA ALA A 535 5.50 0.59 -10.99
C ALA A 535 5.11 -0.37 -9.86
N ASN A 536 3.82 -0.64 -9.67
CA ASN A 536 3.35 -1.54 -8.63
C ASN A 536 3.86 -2.98 -8.79
N ALA A 537 3.96 -3.48 -10.02
CA ALA A 537 4.58 -4.79 -10.29
C ALA A 537 6.08 -4.78 -9.98
N ILE A 538 6.80 -3.72 -10.36
CA ILE A 538 8.20 -3.52 -9.99
C ILE A 538 8.35 -3.46 -8.48
N LEU A 539 7.41 -2.86 -7.73
CA LEU A 539 7.44 -2.86 -6.27
C LEU A 539 7.40 -4.28 -5.70
N PHE A 540 6.51 -5.16 -6.18
CA PHE A 540 6.49 -6.56 -5.75
C PHE A 540 7.80 -7.29 -6.04
N VAL A 541 8.37 -7.09 -7.24
CA VAL A 541 9.69 -7.68 -7.58
C VAL A 541 10.78 -7.10 -6.68
N THR A 542 10.74 -5.80 -6.41
CA THR A 542 11.68 -5.11 -5.53
C THR A 542 11.60 -5.65 -4.12
N ILE A 543 10.41 -5.96 -3.60
CA ILE A 543 10.25 -6.60 -2.29
C ILE A 543 10.99 -7.94 -2.26
N VAL A 544 10.81 -8.77 -3.29
CA VAL A 544 11.49 -10.09 -3.37
C VAL A 544 13.01 -9.90 -3.44
N VAL A 545 13.49 -8.96 -4.27
CA VAL A 545 14.92 -8.68 -4.42
C VAL A 545 15.51 -8.10 -3.14
N VAL A 546 14.84 -7.15 -2.48
CA VAL A 546 15.28 -6.56 -1.21
C VAL A 546 15.31 -7.63 -0.13
N LEU A 547 14.30 -8.50 -0.03
CA LEU A 547 14.32 -9.61 0.91
C LEU A 547 15.51 -10.54 0.67
N TYR A 548 15.76 -10.88 -0.59
CA TYR A 548 16.89 -11.73 -0.98
C TYR A 548 18.23 -11.08 -0.62
N ILE A 549 18.43 -9.80 -0.98
CA ILE A 549 19.64 -9.04 -0.66
C ILE A 549 19.80 -8.89 0.85
N CYS A 550 18.75 -8.53 1.59
CA CYS A 550 18.78 -8.44 3.05
C CYS A 550 19.16 -9.77 3.68
N THR A 551 18.66 -10.89 3.15
CA THR A 551 19.03 -12.23 3.63
C THR A 551 20.52 -12.49 3.38
N ILE A 552 21.03 -12.20 2.18
CA ILE A 552 22.46 -12.38 1.86
C ILE A 552 23.36 -11.51 2.74
N ILE A 553 23.08 -10.21 2.80
CA ILE A 553 23.86 -9.25 3.60
C ILE A 553 23.86 -9.70 5.05
N PHE A 554 22.71 -10.14 5.55
CA PHE A 554 22.58 -10.60 6.92
C PHE A 554 23.34 -11.90 7.18
N THR A 555 23.24 -12.90 6.30
CA THR A 555 24.03 -14.13 6.43
C THR A 555 25.53 -13.87 6.32
N GLY A 556 25.94 -12.94 5.44
CA GLY A 556 27.34 -12.53 5.29
C GLY A 556 27.85 -11.79 6.51
N PHE A 557 27.05 -10.84 7.04
CA PHE A 557 27.39 -10.10 8.25
C PHE A 557 27.43 -11.00 9.49
N ILE A 558 26.52 -11.97 9.62
CA ILE A 558 26.61 -12.98 10.67
C ILE A 558 27.91 -13.77 10.53
N TRP A 559 28.26 -14.19 9.32
CA TRP A 559 29.46 -14.98 9.08
C TRP A 559 30.74 -14.18 9.36
N GLU A 560 30.80 -12.92 8.95
CA GLU A 560 31.91 -12.00 9.27
C GLU A 560 31.97 -11.68 10.76
N LEU A 561 30.84 -11.54 11.44
CA LEU A 561 30.83 -11.35 12.89
C LEU A 561 31.19 -12.62 13.64
N GLU A 562 30.82 -13.79 13.14
CA GLU A 562 31.24 -15.07 13.70
C GLU A 562 32.74 -15.25 13.49
N ASP A 563 33.28 -14.89 12.32
CA ASP A 563 34.72 -14.88 12.06
C ASP A 563 35.44 -13.82 12.91
N LEU A 564 34.90 -12.62 13.05
CA LEU A 564 35.44 -11.57 13.93
C LEU A 564 35.37 -12.00 15.39
N TYR A 565 34.26 -12.59 15.83
CA TYR A 565 34.10 -13.10 17.18
C TYR A 565 35.08 -14.23 17.43
N ASN A 566 35.20 -15.19 16.50
CA ASN A 566 36.17 -16.26 16.61
C ASN A 566 37.60 -15.71 16.61
N THR A 567 37.93 -14.74 15.75
CA THR A 567 39.29 -14.17 15.68
C THR A 567 39.63 -13.26 16.85
N VAL A 568 38.69 -12.44 17.34
CA VAL A 568 38.88 -11.53 18.49
C VAL A 568 38.80 -12.27 19.81
N ALA A 569 37.84 -13.18 19.98
CA ALA A 569 37.79 -14.04 21.18
C ALA A 569 39.03 -14.96 21.27
N LEU A 570 39.71 -15.25 20.16
CA LEU A 570 41.02 -15.92 20.15
C LEU A 570 42.23 -14.97 20.21
N LYS A 571 42.09 -13.66 19.93
CA LYS A 571 43.23 -12.70 19.91
C LYS A 571 43.33 -11.78 21.13
N GLU A 572 42.26 -11.56 21.88
CA GLU A 572 42.28 -10.74 23.11
C GLU A 572 42.29 -11.55 24.41
N VAL A 573 42.75 -12.80 24.35
CA VAL A 573 43.73 -13.16 25.38
C VAL A 573 44.94 -12.29 25.06
N ILE A 574 45.14 -11.20 25.82
CA ILE A 574 46.33 -10.34 25.69
C ILE A 574 47.54 -11.23 26.00
N TYR A 575 48.07 -11.91 24.98
CA TYR A 575 49.45 -12.37 24.98
C TYR A 575 50.28 -11.12 24.73
N ASN A 576 50.52 -10.34 25.78
CA ASN A 576 51.63 -9.40 25.73
C ASN A 576 52.88 -10.26 25.64
N GLU A 577 53.54 -10.29 24.47
CA GLU A 577 54.79 -11.04 24.27
C GLU A 577 55.91 -10.61 25.25
N GLN A 578 55.71 -9.53 26.01
CA GLN A 578 56.63 -9.04 27.03
C GLN A 578 56.20 -9.36 28.46
N CYS A 579 55.04 -9.98 28.70
CA CYS A 579 54.59 -10.38 30.04
C CYS A 579 54.24 -11.87 30.02
N PHE A 580 55.28 -12.70 29.98
CA PHE A 580 55.13 -14.13 30.21
C PHE A 580 55.51 -14.44 31.65
N THR A 581 54.66 -15.22 32.32
CA THR A 581 55.10 -16.09 33.40
C THR A 581 55.23 -17.48 32.80
N GLU A 582 56.45 -17.91 32.48
CA GLU A 582 56.72 -19.34 32.36
C GLU A 582 56.71 -19.91 33.79
N PHE A 583 55.81 -20.86 34.05
CA PHE A 583 55.87 -21.70 35.23
C PHE A 583 55.79 -23.15 34.77
N ASP A 584 56.57 -24.03 35.37
CA ASP A 584 56.46 -25.47 35.12
C ASP A 584 55.26 -25.99 35.91
N TYR A 585 54.26 -26.54 35.21
CA TYR A 585 53.07 -27.13 35.83
C TYR A 585 53.45 -28.24 36.83
N ASN A 586 54.56 -28.97 36.60
CA ASN A 586 55.02 -30.03 37.49
C ASN A 586 55.60 -29.49 38.81
N ASP A 587 55.94 -28.21 38.86
CA ASP A 587 56.46 -27.52 40.05
C ASP A 587 55.37 -26.70 40.78
N CYS A 588 54.11 -26.89 40.38
CA CYS A 588 52.93 -26.32 41.02
C CYS A 588 52.19 -27.38 41.84
N TYR A 589 51.93 -27.07 43.10
CA TYR A 589 51.08 -27.88 43.96
C TYR A 589 49.61 -27.46 43.80
N PHE A 590 48.78 -28.38 43.31
CA PHE A 590 47.33 -28.24 43.23
C PHE A 590 46.69 -29.16 44.26
N PRO A 591 46.07 -28.63 45.33
CA PRO A 591 45.54 -29.48 46.40
C PRO A 591 44.29 -30.31 46.00
N PHE A 592 43.77 -30.17 44.77
CA PHE A 592 42.55 -30.84 44.31
C PHE A 592 42.64 -31.20 42.80
N GLU A 593 43.24 -32.35 42.46
CA GLU A 593 43.56 -32.72 41.07
C GLU A 593 42.50 -33.58 40.33
N GLU A 594 41.48 -34.12 40.99
CA GLU A 594 40.64 -35.18 40.39
C GLU A 594 39.33 -34.74 39.70
N ALA A 595 38.97 -33.46 39.75
CA ALA A 595 37.80 -32.98 39.01
C ALA A 595 38.24 -32.41 37.66
N SER A 596 37.57 -32.80 36.58
CA SER A 596 37.78 -32.33 35.19
C SER A 596 37.50 -30.82 34.97
N PHE A 597 37.49 -30.04 36.04
CA PHE A 597 37.38 -28.59 36.10
C PHE A 597 38.30 -28.07 37.21
N TYR A 598 39.37 -27.36 36.84
CA TYR A 598 40.25 -26.72 37.82
C TYR A 598 39.63 -25.40 38.30
N SER A 599 39.06 -25.40 39.50
CA SER A 599 38.83 -24.15 40.24
C SER A 599 39.45 -24.28 41.64
N GLY A 600 40.66 -23.76 41.80
CA GLY A 600 41.40 -23.83 43.06
C GLY A 600 42.68 -22.99 43.03
N VAL A 601 43.18 -22.66 44.22
CA VAL A 601 44.46 -21.95 44.44
C VAL A 601 45.60 -22.95 44.21
N ALA A 602 46.59 -22.58 43.40
CA ALA A 602 47.81 -23.36 43.19
C ALA A 602 49.00 -22.66 43.83
N VAL A 603 49.96 -23.42 44.34
CA VAL A 603 51.23 -22.88 44.85
C VAL A 603 52.34 -23.33 43.91
N CYS A 604 52.84 -22.41 43.08
CA CYS A 604 53.89 -22.68 42.10
C CYS A 604 55.24 -22.15 42.57
N ARG A 605 56.29 -22.95 42.41
CA ARG A 605 57.68 -22.48 42.60
C ARG A 605 58.16 -21.75 41.34
N ASP A 606 59.05 -20.77 41.53
CA ASP A 606 59.79 -20.04 40.47
C ASP A 606 58.97 -19.27 39.41
N VAL A 607 57.83 -18.70 39.80
CA VAL A 607 57.05 -17.81 38.91
C VAL A 607 57.74 -16.44 38.82
N SER A 608 58.40 -16.14 37.71
CA SER A 608 58.98 -14.81 37.46
C SER A 608 58.15 -14.00 36.45
N LEU A 609 57.70 -12.80 36.87
CA LEU A 609 57.10 -11.81 35.98
C LEU A 609 58.23 -11.01 35.31
N SER A 610 58.59 -11.34 34.09
CA SER A 610 59.68 -10.64 33.37
C SER A 610 59.13 -9.76 32.26
N GLY A 611 59.09 -8.43 32.50
CA GLY A 611 58.68 -7.43 31.51
C GLY A 611 58.60 -6.01 32.08
N PRO A 612 59.38 -5.02 31.58
CA PRO A 612 59.46 -3.65 32.15
C PRO A 612 58.23 -2.76 31.91
N GLY A 613 57.04 -3.34 31.75
CA GLY A 613 55.76 -2.63 31.60
C GLY A 613 54.54 -3.44 32.05
N CYS A 614 54.72 -4.61 32.67
CA CYS A 614 53.59 -5.45 33.10
C CYS A 614 52.80 -4.80 34.25
N MET A 615 53.49 -4.09 35.14
CA MET A 615 52.86 -3.47 36.33
C MET A 615 51.95 -2.28 35.99
N ASP A 616 52.17 -1.60 34.87
CA ASP A 616 51.40 -0.41 34.48
C ASP A 616 50.00 -0.76 33.92
N LEU A 617 49.74 -2.05 33.64
CA LEU A 617 48.44 -2.55 33.16
C LEU A 617 47.45 -2.87 34.31
N PHE A 618 47.90 -2.78 35.55
CA PHE A 618 47.14 -3.15 36.74
C PHE A 618 46.87 -1.93 37.61
N GLU A 619 45.61 -1.61 37.89
CA GLU A 619 45.25 -0.50 38.79
C GLU A 619 45.28 -0.97 40.26
N GLU A 620 46.08 -0.30 41.10
CA GLU A 620 46.27 -0.62 42.52
C GLU A 620 45.01 -0.25 43.33
N VAL A 621 44.36 -1.25 43.95
CA VAL A 621 43.24 -1.03 44.86
C VAL A 621 43.77 -0.81 46.28
N THR A 622 43.52 0.38 46.84
CA THR A 622 44.02 0.75 48.17
C THR A 622 43.34 -0.03 49.30
N PRO A 623 44.05 -0.48 50.36
CA PRO A 623 43.54 -1.46 51.35
C PRO A 623 42.40 -0.98 52.27
N GLU A 624 42.14 0.33 52.38
CA GLU A 624 41.42 0.88 53.53
C GLU A 624 39.88 0.77 53.49
N SER A 625 39.24 0.34 52.39
CA SER A 625 37.76 0.34 52.34
C SER A 625 37.05 -0.91 51.82
N THR A 626 37.74 -1.98 51.45
CA THR A 626 37.10 -3.06 50.67
C THR A 626 37.54 -4.48 51.00
N PHE A 627 38.40 -4.73 51.99
CA PHE A 627 38.80 -6.12 52.28
C PHE A 627 37.61 -7.01 52.69
N GLY A 628 36.70 -6.47 53.52
CA GLY A 628 35.47 -7.17 53.91
C GLY A 628 34.42 -7.23 52.80
N SER A 629 34.34 -6.23 51.90
CA SER A 629 33.38 -6.25 50.79
C SER A 629 33.87 -7.04 49.59
N ALA A 630 35.18 -7.16 49.39
CA ALA A 630 35.77 -7.94 48.30
C ALA A 630 35.59 -9.43 48.56
N ILE A 631 35.90 -9.90 49.78
CA ILE A 631 35.60 -11.29 50.18
C ILE A 631 34.09 -11.53 50.24
N GLY A 632 33.32 -10.57 50.77
CA GLY A 632 31.85 -10.63 50.77
C GLY A 632 31.26 -10.77 49.36
N ASN A 633 31.70 -9.94 48.41
CA ASN A 633 31.24 -9.98 47.01
C ASN A 633 31.71 -11.23 46.27
N ILE A 634 32.87 -11.80 46.62
CA ILE A 634 33.34 -13.09 46.07
C ILE A 634 32.47 -14.23 46.58
N CYS A 635 32.19 -14.29 47.89
CA CYS A 635 31.32 -15.33 48.46
C CYS A 635 29.86 -15.14 47.98
N ASP A 636 29.37 -13.91 47.79
CA ASP A 636 28.02 -13.62 47.25
C ASP A 636 27.91 -13.99 45.76
N SER A 637 28.96 -13.79 44.97
CA SER A 637 29.00 -14.20 43.56
C SER A 637 29.06 -15.73 43.42
N PHE A 638 29.78 -16.41 44.31
CA PHE A 638 29.78 -17.88 44.39
C PHE A 638 28.39 -18.40 44.76
N ASN A 639 27.78 -17.87 45.83
CA ASN A 639 26.43 -18.26 46.25
C ASN A 639 25.37 -17.96 45.18
N ALA A 640 25.48 -16.84 44.46
CA ALA A 640 24.57 -16.49 43.37
C ALA A 640 24.68 -17.44 42.16
N ALA A 641 25.86 -17.98 41.87
CA ALA A 641 26.06 -18.98 40.82
C ALA A 641 25.44 -20.34 41.17
N PHE A 642 25.38 -20.70 42.46
CA PHE A 642 24.80 -21.95 42.95
C PHE A 642 23.30 -21.85 43.30
N ALA A 643 22.76 -20.65 43.53
CA ALA A 643 21.35 -20.43 43.87
C ALA A 643 20.32 -21.04 42.90
N PRO A 644 20.52 -21.06 41.56
CA PRO A 644 19.58 -21.71 40.63
C PRO A 644 19.56 -23.24 40.79
N PHE A 645 20.70 -23.82 41.22
CA PHE A 645 20.87 -25.25 41.41
C PHE A 645 20.25 -25.72 42.74
N GLU A 646 20.42 -24.95 43.82
CA GLU A 646 19.72 -25.18 45.09
C GLU A 646 18.19 -25.11 44.95
N LEU A 647 17.67 -24.23 44.10
CA LEU A 647 16.23 -24.13 43.83
C LEU A 647 15.68 -25.37 43.10
N GLN A 648 16.42 -25.89 42.12
CA GLN A 648 16.04 -27.11 41.39
C GLN A 648 16.13 -28.37 42.27
N VAL A 649 17.17 -28.46 43.11
CA VAL A 649 17.35 -29.57 44.05
C VAL A 649 16.34 -29.49 45.18
N GLY A 650 16.04 -28.30 45.70
CA GLY A 650 15.00 -28.06 46.70
C GLY A 650 13.60 -28.49 46.24
N ASP A 651 13.25 -28.22 44.98
CA ASP A 651 11.98 -28.68 44.39
C ASP A 651 11.91 -30.20 44.24
N LEU A 652 13.03 -30.86 43.90
CA LEU A 652 13.15 -32.32 43.80
C LEU A 652 13.10 -33.02 45.17
N LEU A 653 13.59 -32.37 46.22
CA LEU A 653 13.67 -32.88 47.59
C LEU A 653 12.49 -32.46 48.48
N GLY A 654 11.43 -31.89 47.89
CA GLY A 654 10.23 -31.49 48.63
C GLY A 654 10.45 -30.36 49.63
N GLY A 655 11.41 -29.47 49.37
CA GLY A 655 11.76 -28.31 50.17
C GLY A 655 12.90 -28.53 51.18
N ALA A 656 13.51 -29.72 51.24
CA ALA A 656 14.67 -29.98 52.09
C ALA A 656 15.99 -29.69 51.33
N SER A 657 16.88 -28.90 51.93
CA SER A 657 18.23 -28.67 51.38
C SER A 657 19.11 -29.92 51.61
N CYS A 658 20.00 -30.27 50.67
CA CYS A 658 20.92 -31.41 50.84
C CYS A 658 21.77 -31.39 52.13
N PRO A 659 22.26 -30.24 52.64
CA PRO A 659 22.96 -30.18 53.94
C PRO A 659 22.13 -30.74 55.09
N TYR A 660 20.82 -30.45 55.12
CA TYR A 660 19.90 -30.94 56.15
C TYR A 660 19.70 -32.46 56.07
N VAL A 661 19.63 -33.02 54.86
CA VAL A 661 19.49 -34.47 54.64
C VAL A 661 20.76 -35.21 55.05
N LEU A 662 21.94 -34.66 54.74
CA LEU A 662 23.23 -35.24 55.10
C LEU A 662 23.51 -35.13 56.60
N ASP A 663 23.14 -34.02 57.24
CA ASP A 663 23.31 -33.85 58.69
C ASP A 663 22.37 -34.78 59.48
N ALA A 664 21.13 -34.95 59.02
CA ALA A 664 20.21 -35.95 59.59
C ALA A 664 20.75 -37.38 59.45
N ALA A 665 21.31 -37.72 58.28
CA ALA A 665 21.96 -39.02 58.06
C ALA A 665 23.18 -39.23 58.97
N LYS A 666 24.02 -38.21 59.13
CA LYS A 666 25.16 -38.21 60.04
C LYS A 666 24.71 -38.47 61.48
N GLN A 667 23.69 -37.77 61.96
CA GLN A 667 23.14 -37.97 63.31
C GLN A 667 22.60 -39.39 63.50
N SER A 668 21.90 -39.94 62.51
CA SER A 668 21.43 -41.33 62.57
C SER A 668 22.57 -42.36 62.61
N VAL A 669 23.67 -42.13 61.89
CA VAL A 669 24.85 -43.01 61.97
C VAL A 669 25.53 -42.88 63.33
N ILE A 670 25.64 -41.68 63.89
CA ILE A 670 26.20 -41.45 65.23
C ILE A 670 25.36 -42.17 66.30
N GLU A 671 24.03 -42.11 66.20
CA GLU A 671 23.12 -42.81 67.11
C GLU A 671 23.26 -44.34 67.00
N ILE A 672 23.39 -44.88 65.78
CA ILE A 672 23.61 -46.32 65.57
C ILE A 672 24.98 -46.75 66.09
N LEU A 673 26.03 -45.97 65.84
CA LEU A 673 27.38 -46.24 66.36
C LEU A 673 27.43 -46.21 67.89
N ALA A 674 26.60 -45.38 68.53
CA ALA A 674 26.48 -45.37 69.98
C ALA A 674 25.95 -46.71 70.54
N GLU A 675 25.15 -47.47 69.77
CA GLU A 675 24.73 -48.83 70.16
C GLU A 675 25.90 -49.85 70.15
N PHE A 676 26.98 -49.54 69.43
CA PHE A 676 28.22 -50.31 69.40
C PHE A 676 29.26 -49.84 70.45
N ASN A 677 28.81 -49.12 71.49
CA ASN A 677 29.64 -48.54 72.57
C ASN A 677 30.63 -47.44 72.17
N TYR A 678 30.49 -46.83 70.98
CA TYR A 678 31.23 -45.60 70.68
C TYR A 678 30.64 -44.42 71.47
N SER A 679 31.47 -43.56 72.06
CA SER A 679 30.96 -42.31 72.61
C SER A 679 30.47 -41.42 71.46
N PRO A 680 29.48 -40.53 71.66
CA PRO A 680 28.96 -39.69 70.58
C PRO A 680 30.04 -38.87 69.86
N ASN A 681 31.04 -38.39 70.60
CA ASN A 681 32.17 -37.65 70.02
C ASN A 681 33.09 -38.57 69.22
N ASP A 682 33.34 -39.80 69.68
CA ASP A 682 34.16 -40.78 68.97
C ASP A 682 33.44 -41.31 67.72
N ALA A 683 32.12 -41.49 67.80
CA ALA A 683 31.28 -41.88 66.67
C ALA A 683 31.21 -40.78 65.60
N GLU A 684 31.11 -39.52 66.01
CA GLU A 684 31.17 -38.39 65.09
C GLU A 684 32.55 -38.25 64.45
N MET A 685 33.61 -38.38 65.25
CA MET A 685 34.99 -38.34 64.76
C MET A 685 35.26 -39.49 63.79
N LEU A 686 34.82 -40.71 64.12
CA LEU A 686 34.93 -41.89 63.27
C LEU A 686 34.12 -41.71 61.98
N TYR A 687 32.86 -41.24 62.03
CA TYR A 687 32.08 -40.97 60.82
C TYR A 687 32.78 -39.96 59.90
N ASN A 688 33.28 -38.85 60.44
CA ASN A 688 33.97 -37.83 59.66
C ASN A 688 35.32 -38.35 59.11
N ALA A 689 36.05 -39.16 59.88
CA ALA A 689 37.30 -39.78 59.45
C ALA A 689 37.02 -40.78 58.32
N CYS A 690 36.04 -41.67 58.48
CA CYS A 690 35.67 -42.69 57.50
C CYS A 690 35.10 -42.12 56.21
N TYR A 691 34.37 -41.00 56.30
CA TYR A 691 33.97 -40.25 55.12
C TYR A 691 35.17 -39.73 54.32
N ARG A 692 36.31 -39.42 54.95
CA ARG A 692 37.53 -38.98 54.25
C ARG A 692 38.39 -40.16 53.78
N ILE A 693 38.49 -41.21 54.59
CA ILE A 693 39.33 -42.38 54.35
C ILE A 693 38.80 -43.26 53.21
N ASN A 694 37.48 -43.39 53.05
CA ASN A 694 36.86 -44.21 51.97
C ASN A 694 37.24 -43.76 50.55
N TYR A 695 37.94 -42.64 50.39
CA TYR A 695 38.35 -42.06 49.12
C TYR A 695 39.88 -41.97 48.96
N MET A 696 40.66 -42.48 49.91
CA MET A 696 42.12 -42.51 49.83
C MET A 696 42.58 -43.89 49.34
N GLU A 697 43.52 -43.94 48.38
CA GLU A 697 44.21 -45.20 48.07
C GLU A 697 45.19 -45.56 49.19
N ASP A 698 45.59 -46.83 49.30
CA ASP A 698 46.49 -47.30 50.37
C ASP A 698 47.82 -46.51 50.42
N GLU A 699 48.28 -45.99 49.28
CA GLU A 699 49.47 -45.16 49.17
C GLU A 699 49.26 -43.76 49.79
N ASP A 700 48.05 -43.20 49.69
CA ASP A 700 47.70 -41.89 50.25
C ASP A 700 47.47 -41.98 51.75
N ILE A 701 46.95 -43.10 52.26
CA ILE A 701 46.84 -43.36 53.70
C ILE A 701 48.23 -43.43 54.34
N SER A 702 49.18 -44.09 53.67
CA SER A 702 50.58 -44.13 54.14
C SER A 702 51.22 -42.75 54.16
N LYS A 703 51.00 -41.92 53.13
CA LYS A 703 51.51 -40.54 53.08
C LYS A 703 50.81 -39.62 54.08
N PHE A 704 49.52 -39.80 54.31
CA PHE A 704 48.76 -39.05 55.29
C PHE A 704 49.30 -39.31 56.70
N ASN A 705 49.46 -40.57 57.10
CA ASN A 705 50.05 -40.89 58.41
C ASN A 705 51.50 -40.40 58.52
N GLU A 706 52.30 -40.48 57.45
CA GLU A 706 53.67 -39.93 57.45
C GLU A 706 53.70 -38.40 57.56
N TRP A 707 52.73 -37.69 56.99
CA TRP A 707 52.66 -36.22 57.03
C TRP A 707 52.14 -35.66 58.35
N PHE A 708 51.40 -36.45 59.13
CA PHE A 708 50.76 -36.00 60.37
C PHE A 708 51.24 -36.74 61.63
N ASP A 709 52.32 -37.54 61.54
CA ASP A 709 52.90 -38.39 62.61
C ASP A 709 53.26 -37.63 63.92
N ASP A 710 53.42 -36.30 63.85
CA ASP A 710 53.74 -35.45 65.02
C ASP A 710 52.55 -34.62 65.55
N ASP A 711 51.35 -34.73 64.94
CA ASP A 711 50.23 -33.83 65.25
C ASP A 711 49.16 -34.51 66.14
N THR A 712 49.15 -34.18 67.43
CA THR A 712 48.26 -34.78 68.45
C THR A 712 46.75 -34.62 68.19
N TRP A 713 46.36 -33.83 67.20
CA TRP A 713 44.97 -33.56 66.83
C TRP A 713 44.39 -34.55 65.81
N TYR A 714 45.23 -35.29 65.11
CA TYR A 714 44.81 -36.29 64.13
C TYR A 714 45.26 -37.68 64.58
N PRO A 715 44.34 -38.57 64.97
CA PRO A 715 44.72 -39.94 65.27
C PRO A 715 45.21 -40.62 63.99
N ASP A 716 46.33 -41.34 64.09
CA ASP A 716 46.83 -42.17 62.99
C ASP A 716 45.70 -43.02 62.42
N ILE A 717 45.62 -43.10 61.09
CA ILE A 717 44.72 -44.02 60.41
C ILE A 717 45.28 -45.42 60.63
N THR A 718 44.84 -46.05 61.72
CA THR A 718 45.19 -47.41 62.10
C THR A 718 44.26 -48.43 61.43
N ASP A 719 44.68 -49.71 61.40
CA ASP A 719 43.80 -50.82 60.98
C ASP A 719 42.49 -50.86 61.78
N GLU A 720 42.49 -50.39 63.03
CA GLU A 720 41.28 -50.27 63.87
C GLU A 720 40.35 -49.17 63.38
N THR A 721 40.89 -48.06 62.88
CA THR A 721 40.13 -46.97 62.24
C THR A 721 39.52 -47.43 60.92
N LEU A 722 40.31 -48.13 60.09
CA LEU A 722 39.83 -48.72 58.84
C LEU A 722 38.72 -49.75 59.07
N THR A 723 38.88 -50.60 60.09
CA THR A 723 37.82 -51.55 60.50
C THR A 723 36.57 -50.81 61.00
N GLY A 724 36.73 -49.71 61.73
CA GLY A 724 35.63 -48.82 62.10
C GLY A 724 34.93 -48.20 60.87
N CYS A 725 35.68 -47.88 59.83
CA CYS A 725 35.14 -47.36 58.56
C CYS A 725 34.39 -48.39 57.75
N ASP A 726 34.84 -49.65 57.75
CA ASP A 726 34.08 -50.75 57.17
C ASP A 726 32.75 -50.95 57.90
N ILE A 727 32.74 -50.81 59.24
CA ILE A 727 31.50 -50.85 60.04
C ILE A 727 30.57 -49.69 59.66
N VAL A 728 31.07 -48.46 59.59
CA VAL A 728 30.29 -47.28 59.18
C VAL A 728 29.75 -47.43 57.76
N SER A 729 30.57 -47.89 56.82
CA SER A 729 30.20 -48.15 55.43
C SER A 729 29.13 -49.24 55.32
N SER A 730 29.25 -50.29 56.14
CA SER A 730 28.23 -51.34 56.24
C SER A 730 26.92 -50.83 56.84
N ILE A 731 26.95 -49.91 57.82
CA ILE A 731 25.75 -49.30 58.42
C ILE A 731 25.03 -48.44 57.37
N VAL A 732 25.76 -47.58 56.66
CA VAL A 732 25.19 -46.67 55.63
C VAL A 732 24.64 -47.44 54.43
N SER A 733 25.16 -48.64 54.14
CA SER A 733 24.72 -49.48 53.02
C SER A 733 23.68 -50.54 53.38
N ASN A 734 23.35 -50.74 54.66
CA ASN A 734 22.42 -51.77 55.13
C ASN A 734 20.96 -51.28 55.12
N GLU A 735 20.01 -52.15 54.74
CA GLU A 735 18.56 -51.87 54.71
C GLU A 735 18.01 -51.37 56.06
N THR A 736 18.70 -51.64 57.17
CA THR A 736 18.34 -51.15 58.51
C THR A 736 18.51 -49.64 58.68
N PHE A 737 19.51 -49.02 58.05
CA PHE A 737 19.65 -47.56 58.01
C PHE A 737 18.51 -46.92 57.22
N VAL A 738 18.08 -47.55 56.12
CA VAL A 738 16.91 -47.14 55.32
C VAL A 738 15.62 -47.20 56.14
N ASN A 739 15.44 -48.25 56.96
CA ASN A 739 14.26 -48.43 57.79
C ASN A 739 14.19 -47.50 59.02
N SER A 740 15.29 -46.85 59.41
CA SER A 740 15.31 -45.89 60.52
C SER A 740 14.64 -44.54 60.18
N PHE A 741 14.49 -44.21 58.89
CA PHE A 741 13.72 -43.05 58.41
C PHE A 741 12.22 -43.38 58.34
N THR A 742 11.55 -43.37 59.49
CA THR A 742 10.11 -43.67 59.56
C THR A 742 9.26 -42.65 58.77
N GLY A 743 8.65 -43.08 57.65
CA GLY A 743 7.50 -42.39 57.04
C GLY A 743 7.54 -42.05 55.54
N ARG A 744 8.65 -42.20 54.82
CA ARG A 744 8.73 -42.10 53.33
C ARG A 744 9.91 -42.91 52.79
N GLU A 745 9.72 -44.23 52.76
CA GLU A 745 10.80 -45.22 52.64
C GLU A 745 11.63 -45.16 51.34
N GLU A 746 11.07 -44.71 50.22
CA GLU A 746 11.82 -44.65 48.96
C GLU A 746 12.43 -43.26 48.68
N ALA A 747 11.72 -42.19 49.08
CA ALA A 747 12.12 -40.83 48.73
C ALA A 747 13.32 -40.34 49.55
N ALA A 748 13.43 -40.71 50.84
CA ALA A 748 14.54 -40.26 51.69
C ALA A 748 15.87 -40.91 51.31
N TYR A 749 15.86 -42.20 50.98
CA TYR A 749 17.07 -42.90 50.53
C TYR A 749 17.52 -42.45 49.14
N VAL A 750 16.58 -42.26 48.20
CA VAL A 750 16.89 -41.68 46.89
C VAL A 750 17.38 -40.23 47.04
N SER A 751 16.80 -39.45 47.94
CA SER A 751 17.27 -38.10 48.28
C SER A 751 18.68 -38.10 48.85
N PHE A 752 19.01 -39.02 49.75
CA PHE A 752 20.35 -39.19 50.31
C PHE A 752 21.36 -39.61 49.24
N GLN A 753 21.02 -40.57 48.37
CA GLN A 753 21.86 -41.01 47.26
C GLN A 753 22.07 -39.91 46.21
N ILE A 754 21.03 -39.14 45.89
CA ILE A 754 21.12 -37.98 44.99
C ILE A 754 21.95 -36.87 45.64
N CYS A 755 21.74 -36.55 46.92
CA CYS A 755 22.55 -35.56 47.63
C CYS A 755 24.01 -36.00 47.76
N MET A 756 24.28 -37.28 48.04
CA MET A 756 25.63 -37.85 48.07
C MET A 756 26.27 -37.84 46.69
N ALA A 757 25.55 -38.18 45.62
CA ALA A 757 26.08 -38.15 44.25
C ALA A 757 26.35 -36.72 43.77
N ILE A 758 25.46 -35.78 44.08
CA ILE A 758 25.62 -34.35 43.78
C ILE A 758 26.80 -33.78 44.58
N TYR A 759 26.90 -34.04 45.89
CA TYR A 759 28.05 -33.63 46.71
C TYR A 759 29.35 -34.34 46.30
N LYS A 760 29.28 -35.57 45.81
CA LYS A 760 30.43 -36.30 45.24
C LYS A 760 30.92 -35.68 43.93
N SER A 761 30.03 -35.06 43.15
CA SER A 761 30.39 -34.33 41.92
C SER A 761 30.70 -32.84 42.14
N LEU A 762 30.40 -32.31 43.32
CA LEU A 762 30.54 -30.90 43.69
C LEU A 762 31.21 -30.80 45.07
N THR A 763 32.51 -31.02 45.13
CA THR A 763 33.35 -30.49 46.20
C THR A 763 33.77 -29.09 45.79
N PRO A 764 33.10 -28.05 46.30
CA PRO A 764 33.56 -27.50 47.56
C PRO A 764 32.41 -27.15 48.52
N ARG A 765 32.60 -27.48 49.81
CA ARG A 765 31.93 -26.71 50.87
C ARG A 765 32.38 -25.23 50.76
N PRO A 766 31.56 -24.26 51.16
CA PRO A 766 31.99 -22.86 51.20
C PRO A 766 33.17 -22.73 52.17
N PHE A 767 34.38 -22.63 51.64
CA PHE A 767 35.62 -22.40 52.38
C PHE A 767 35.78 -20.93 52.84
N CYS A 768 34.68 -20.21 53.07
CA CYS A 768 34.72 -18.85 53.63
C CYS A 768 34.75 -18.85 55.17
N GLU A 769 35.24 -19.90 55.83
CA GLU A 769 35.59 -19.90 57.26
C GLU A 769 37.07 -20.22 57.47
N GLN A 770 37.64 -19.65 58.54
CA GLN A 770 39.01 -19.76 59.09
C GLN A 770 39.92 -20.94 58.63
N PRO A 771 39.47 -22.21 58.56
CA PRO A 771 40.35 -23.35 58.23
C PRO A 771 41.12 -23.30 56.90
N LEU A 772 40.61 -22.68 55.82
CA LEU A 772 41.43 -22.56 54.58
C LEU A 772 42.60 -21.59 54.79
N TYR A 773 42.34 -20.51 55.54
CA TYR A 773 43.34 -19.53 55.90
C TYR A 773 44.43 -20.18 56.77
N ASP A 774 44.05 -20.96 57.78
CA ASP A 774 44.98 -21.64 58.68
C ASP A 774 45.80 -22.73 57.96
N HIS A 775 45.23 -23.42 56.98
CA HIS A 775 45.93 -24.45 56.20
C HIS A 775 46.91 -23.85 55.18
N ILE A 776 46.55 -22.73 54.56
CA ILE A 776 47.47 -21.98 53.69
C ILE A 776 48.58 -21.33 54.52
N GLU A 777 48.27 -20.78 55.69
CA GLU A 777 49.25 -20.18 56.59
C GLU A 777 50.21 -21.23 57.16
N SER A 778 49.76 -22.46 57.44
CA SER A 778 50.64 -23.55 57.91
C SER A 778 51.60 -24.04 56.82
N ILE A 779 51.16 -24.16 55.57
CA ILE A 779 52.02 -24.51 54.42
C ILE A 779 53.04 -23.41 54.14
N ILE A 780 52.62 -22.14 54.21
CA ILE A 780 53.51 -20.97 54.06
C ILE A 780 54.55 -20.93 55.19
N THR A 781 54.13 -21.21 56.42
CA THR A 781 55.02 -21.25 57.59
C THR A 781 56.00 -22.41 57.52
N TYR A 782 55.56 -23.57 57.01
CA TYR A 782 56.39 -24.74 56.78
C TYR A 782 57.49 -24.47 55.74
N GLU A 783 57.15 -23.88 54.59
CA GLU A 783 58.14 -23.56 53.53
C GLU A 783 59.08 -22.41 53.94
N ARG A 784 58.57 -21.38 54.63
CA ARG A 784 59.40 -20.27 55.14
C ARG A 784 60.47 -20.74 56.14
N ASN A 785 60.21 -21.84 56.86
CA ASN A 785 61.17 -22.41 57.82
C ASN A 785 62.18 -23.38 57.17
N ARG A 786 61.98 -23.79 55.90
CA ARG A 786 62.77 -24.85 55.25
C ARG A 786 63.89 -24.31 54.33
N THR A 787 63.80 -23.07 53.85
CA THR A 787 64.67 -22.56 52.75
C THR A 787 65.04 -21.08 52.90
N ASP A 788 66.35 -20.77 52.84
CA ASP A 788 66.94 -19.43 53.03
C ASP A 788 66.91 -18.53 51.75
N THR A 789 66.03 -18.80 50.78
CA THR A 789 65.91 -18.03 49.52
C THR A 789 64.59 -17.29 49.42
N GLU A 790 64.60 -16.10 48.80
CA GLU A 790 63.40 -15.28 48.55
C GLU A 790 62.37 -16.05 47.70
N PHE A 791 61.18 -16.28 48.24
CA PHE A 791 60.04 -16.87 47.51
C PHE A 791 59.09 -15.76 47.07
N CYS A 792 58.66 -15.76 45.81
CA CYS A 792 57.50 -14.99 45.38
C CYS A 792 56.23 -15.79 45.68
N TYR A 793 55.39 -15.26 46.57
CA TYR A 793 54.04 -15.79 46.79
C TYR A 793 53.09 -15.07 45.84
N SER A 794 52.31 -15.83 45.07
CA SER A 794 51.20 -15.28 44.29
C SER A 794 49.88 -15.84 44.81
N TYR A 795 48.98 -14.96 45.27
CA TYR A 795 47.59 -15.37 45.51
C TYR A 795 46.92 -15.57 44.16
N LEU A 796 46.87 -16.82 43.69
CA LEU A 796 46.15 -17.17 42.47
C LEU A 796 44.65 -17.13 42.74
N SER A 797 44.02 -15.98 42.48
CA SER A 797 42.57 -15.93 42.33
C SER A 797 42.22 -16.30 40.89
N TYR A 798 41.90 -17.57 40.68
CA TYR A 798 41.25 -18.13 39.49
C TYR A 798 42.13 -18.28 38.23
N CYS A 799 42.25 -19.52 37.76
CA CYS A 799 42.73 -19.85 36.41
C CYS A 799 41.60 -20.53 35.63
N VAL A 800 41.37 -20.13 34.37
CA VAL A 800 40.48 -20.86 33.47
C VAL A 800 41.34 -21.60 32.45
N ALA A 801 41.24 -22.93 32.44
CA ALA A 801 41.85 -23.75 31.40
C ALA A 801 41.11 -23.52 30.06
N ASP A 802 41.87 -23.39 28.97
CA ASP A 802 41.32 -23.31 27.62
C ASP A 802 40.60 -24.64 27.30
N PRO A 803 39.28 -24.62 27.07
CA PRO A 803 38.50 -25.84 26.86
C PRO A 803 38.89 -26.61 25.58
N TYR A 804 39.66 -26.01 24.67
CA TYR A 804 40.12 -26.65 23.44
C TYR A 804 41.59 -27.08 23.47
N ASN A 805 42.35 -26.69 24.50
CA ASN A 805 43.72 -27.15 24.72
C ASN A 805 44.09 -27.15 26.21
N PRO A 806 44.04 -28.30 26.91
CA PRO A 806 44.20 -28.38 28.37
C PRO A 806 45.61 -28.04 28.88
N SER A 807 46.55 -27.76 27.98
CA SER A 807 47.91 -27.29 28.30
C SER A 807 48.06 -25.76 28.37
N ARG A 808 46.97 -25.00 28.18
CA ARG A 808 46.95 -23.54 28.29
C ARG A 808 45.82 -23.08 29.20
N GLY A 809 46.11 -22.16 30.10
CA GLY A 809 45.12 -21.50 30.95
C GLY A 809 45.44 -20.02 31.12
N THR A 810 44.42 -19.21 31.38
CA THR A 810 44.59 -17.80 31.72
C THR A 810 44.48 -17.66 33.24
N CYS A 811 45.49 -17.08 33.89
CA CYS A 811 45.57 -16.95 35.34
C CYS A 811 45.70 -15.47 35.75
N VAL A 812 45.10 -15.10 36.89
CA VAL A 812 45.31 -13.78 37.53
C VAL A 812 46.39 -13.91 38.61
N ILE A 813 47.41 -13.04 38.55
CA ILE A 813 48.57 -13.07 39.45
C ILE A 813 48.52 -11.83 40.37
N GLY A 814 48.57 -12.04 41.68
CA GLY A 814 48.78 -10.96 42.66
C GLY A 814 50.12 -11.14 43.38
N GLU A 815 51.00 -10.14 43.36
CA GLU A 815 52.36 -10.20 43.93
C GLU A 815 52.42 -9.83 45.43
N ALA A 816 53.56 -10.17 46.05
CA ALA A 816 53.90 -10.27 47.48
C ALA A 816 53.75 -9.02 48.38
N ASP A 817 53.21 -7.90 47.91
CA ASP A 817 53.13 -6.63 48.67
C ASP A 817 51.74 -6.33 49.27
N GLN A 818 50.84 -7.32 49.37
CA GLN A 818 49.44 -7.13 49.82
C GLN A 818 48.62 -6.11 49.01
N LYS A 819 49.01 -5.84 47.76
CA LYS A 819 48.27 -4.95 46.86
C LYS A 819 47.37 -5.76 45.95
N TYR A 820 46.07 -5.43 45.94
CA TYR A 820 45.08 -6.04 45.06
C TYR A 820 45.03 -5.27 43.76
N TYR A 821 45.07 -5.99 42.64
CA TYR A 821 44.98 -5.41 41.31
C TYR A 821 43.65 -5.82 40.67
N ARG A 822 42.88 -4.84 40.19
CA ARG A 822 41.62 -5.09 39.47
C ARG A 822 41.91 -5.12 37.97
N PHE A 823 41.57 -6.22 37.31
CA PHE A 823 41.57 -6.28 35.85
C PHE A 823 40.23 -5.74 35.34
N GLU A 824 40.17 -4.46 34.99
CA GLU A 824 39.04 -3.89 34.24
C GLU A 824 39.22 -4.16 32.73
N GLY A 825 39.33 -5.43 32.36
CA GLY A 825 39.03 -5.81 30.98
C GLY A 825 37.51 -5.70 30.79
N SER A 826 37.03 -5.13 29.68
CA SER A 826 35.60 -5.16 29.35
C SER A 826 35.11 -6.61 29.44
N THR A 827 34.31 -6.93 30.44
CA THR A 827 33.76 -8.28 30.60
C THR A 827 33.03 -8.63 29.31
N CYS A 828 33.22 -9.86 28.78
CA CYS A 828 32.61 -10.32 27.53
C CYS A 828 31.08 -10.12 27.46
N ASP A 829 30.42 -9.85 28.60
CA ASP A 829 29.01 -9.47 28.73
C ASP A 829 28.64 -8.13 28.08
N GLU A 830 29.60 -7.24 27.78
CA GLU A 830 29.32 -5.97 27.11
C GLU A 830 29.03 -6.13 25.62
N TYR A 831 29.55 -7.20 24.99
CA TYR A 831 29.38 -7.44 23.57
C TYR A 831 28.03 -8.11 23.27
N PRO A 832 27.31 -7.66 22.21
CA PRO A 832 26.06 -8.27 21.82
C PRO A 832 26.30 -9.71 21.34
N THR A 833 25.62 -10.67 21.96
CA THR A 833 25.69 -12.09 21.56
C THR A 833 25.17 -12.30 20.12
N PRO A 834 25.65 -13.31 19.38
CA PRO A 834 25.22 -13.55 18.00
C PRO A 834 23.71 -13.72 17.84
N TRP A 835 23.05 -14.38 18.80
CA TRP A 835 21.59 -14.56 18.78
C TRP A 835 20.82 -13.23 18.89
N LEU A 836 21.38 -12.25 19.61
CA LEU A 836 20.78 -10.94 19.80
C LEU A 836 20.82 -10.11 18.52
N LEU A 837 21.96 -10.13 17.83
CA LEU A 837 22.11 -9.52 16.51
C LEU A 837 21.20 -10.22 15.49
N THR A 838 21.10 -11.55 15.59
CA THR A 838 20.23 -12.34 14.72
C THR A 838 18.75 -11.96 14.89
N LEU A 839 18.29 -11.89 16.14
CA LEU A 839 16.92 -11.50 16.47
C LEU A 839 16.62 -10.06 16.04
N THR A 840 17.55 -9.15 16.31
CA THR A 840 17.45 -7.72 15.95
C THR A 840 17.25 -7.54 14.46
N ALA A 841 18.09 -8.18 13.66
CA ALA A 841 18.01 -8.09 12.21
C ALA A 841 16.77 -8.81 11.66
N ALA A 842 16.40 -9.97 12.21
CA ALA A 842 15.17 -10.68 11.81
C ALA A 842 13.93 -9.79 12.02
N MET A 843 13.81 -9.15 13.19
CA MET A 843 12.73 -8.20 13.48
C MET A 843 12.81 -6.93 12.60
N GLY A 844 14.03 -6.47 12.28
CA GLY A 844 14.31 -5.46 11.27
C GLY A 844 13.72 -5.79 9.91
N ILE A 845 14.05 -6.96 9.37
CA ILE A 845 13.62 -7.46 8.07
C ILE A 845 12.09 -7.66 8.05
N ILE A 846 11.51 -8.25 9.09
CA ILE A 846 10.05 -8.43 9.20
C ILE A 846 9.34 -7.07 9.20
N GLY A 847 9.83 -6.10 9.97
CA GLY A 847 9.27 -4.76 10.02
C GLY A 847 9.32 -4.04 8.66
N GLY A 848 10.47 -4.10 7.99
CA GLY A 848 10.65 -3.58 6.64
C GLY A 848 9.71 -4.26 5.63
N LEU A 849 9.61 -5.58 5.67
CA LEU A 849 8.73 -6.35 4.77
C LEU A 849 7.26 -5.95 4.94
N ILE A 850 6.78 -5.83 6.16
CA ILE A 850 5.41 -5.40 6.44
C ILE A 850 5.19 -3.99 5.88
N ALA A 851 6.13 -3.06 6.07
CA ALA A 851 6.05 -1.71 5.51
C ALA A 851 6.03 -1.72 3.98
N ALA A 852 6.89 -2.53 3.35
CA ALA A 852 7.00 -2.64 1.91
C ALA A 852 5.72 -3.23 1.28
N LEU A 853 5.16 -4.28 1.89
CA LEU A 853 3.90 -4.88 1.48
C LEU A 853 2.72 -3.92 1.71
N ALA A 854 2.66 -3.25 2.87
CA ALA A 854 1.58 -2.32 3.17
C ALA A 854 1.56 -1.12 2.21
N THR A 855 2.71 -0.54 1.91
CA THR A 855 2.83 0.57 0.94
C THR A 855 2.42 0.13 -0.46
N THR A 856 2.93 -1.03 -0.92
CA THR A 856 2.60 -1.61 -2.24
C THR A 856 1.10 -1.94 -2.37
N LEU A 857 0.50 -2.56 -1.35
CA LEU A 857 -0.91 -2.95 -1.37
C LEU A 857 -1.88 -1.75 -1.33
N VAL A 858 -1.44 -0.58 -0.86
CA VAL A 858 -2.32 0.60 -0.75
C VAL A 858 -2.35 1.43 -2.03
N TYR A 859 -1.36 1.34 -2.91
CA TYR A 859 -1.25 2.18 -4.12
C TYR A 859 -2.44 2.05 -5.08
N ILE A 860 -2.82 0.83 -5.44
CA ILE A 860 -3.93 0.58 -6.35
C ILE A 860 -5.26 1.09 -5.77
N PRO A 861 -5.67 0.70 -4.54
CA PRO A 861 -6.86 1.24 -3.90
C PRO A 861 -6.88 2.76 -3.80
N SER A 862 -5.75 3.38 -3.44
CA SER A 862 -5.65 4.83 -3.31
C SER A 862 -5.83 5.54 -4.67
N SER A 863 -5.27 4.96 -5.73
CA SER A 863 -5.43 5.47 -7.10
C SER A 863 -6.87 5.39 -7.57
N ILE A 864 -7.53 4.23 -7.37
CA ILE A 864 -8.95 4.03 -7.70
C ILE A 864 -9.81 5.04 -6.96
N HIS A 865 -9.62 5.18 -5.65
CA HIS A 865 -10.38 6.10 -4.83
C HIS A 865 -10.15 7.57 -5.24
N THR A 866 -8.93 7.92 -5.62
CA THR A 866 -8.60 9.26 -6.12
C THR A 866 -9.27 9.54 -7.46
N ILE A 867 -9.28 8.56 -8.38
CA ILE A 867 -10.02 8.64 -9.66
C ILE A 867 -11.52 8.83 -9.41
N LEU A 868 -12.12 8.03 -8.52
CA LEU A 868 -13.54 8.15 -8.19
C LEU A 868 -13.85 9.52 -7.58
N LYS A 869 -12.98 10.04 -6.72
CA LYS A 869 -13.09 11.41 -6.19
C LYS A 869 -12.98 12.50 -7.24
N PHE A 870 -12.15 12.33 -8.27
CA PHE A 870 -12.09 13.27 -9.39
C PHE A 870 -13.39 13.23 -10.22
N ARG A 871 -14.00 12.04 -10.37
CA ARG A 871 -15.23 11.86 -11.15
C ARG A 871 -16.47 12.36 -10.42
N SER A 872 -16.56 12.14 -9.10
CA SER A 872 -17.64 12.66 -8.27
C SER A 872 -17.50 14.16 -7.97
N GLY A 873 -16.35 14.75 -8.29
CA GLY A 873 -16.08 16.16 -8.01
C GLY A 873 -15.73 16.46 -6.54
N VAL A 874 -15.60 15.43 -5.69
CA VAL A 874 -15.10 15.57 -4.31
C VAL A 874 -13.71 16.20 -4.29
N ILE A 875 -12.86 15.78 -5.22
CA ILE A 875 -11.67 16.55 -5.58
C ILE A 875 -12.04 17.30 -6.86
N ALA A 876 -12.15 18.63 -6.74
CA ALA A 876 -12.33 19.47 -7.90
C ALA A 876 -11.22 19.17 -8.92
N SER A 877 -11.57 18.84 -10.16
CA SER A 877 -10.60 18.69 -11.24
C SER A 877 -10.36 20.05 -11.89
N LEU A 878 -11.37 20.55 -12.61
CA LEU A 878 -11.31 21.81 -13.37
C LEU A 878 -11.42 23.06 -12.49
N LYS A 879 -12.05 22.95 -11.31
CA LYS A 879 -12.26 24.07 -10.37
C LYS A 879 -11.17 24.16 -9.30
N ASP A 880 -10.21 23.23 -9.28
CA ASP A 880 -9.09 23.33 -8.35
C ASP A 880 -8.21 24.51 -8.79
N PRO A 881 -7.88 25.46 -7.89
CA PRO A 881 -6.94 26.54 -8.22
C PRO A 881 -5.59 26.01 -8.74
N LYS A 882 -5.19 24.79 -8.35
CA LYS A 882 -3.97 24.09 -8.83
C LYS A 882 -4.15 23.40 -10.19
N PHE A 883 -5.31 23.50 -10.85
CA PHE A 883 -5.55 22.82 -12.13
C PHE A 883 -4.53 23.20 -13.22
N ILE A 884 -4.14 24.48 -13.26
CA ILE A 884 -3.12 24.96 -14.20
C ILE A 884 -1.77 24.25 -13.94
N ASP A 885 -1.44 24.00 -12.67
CA ASP A 885 -0.21 23.30 -12.29
C ASP A 885 -0.30 21.82 -12.61
N TYR A 886 -1.49 21.20 -12.53
CA TYR A 886 -1.70 19.83 -13.01
C TYR A 886 -1.47 19.70 -14.53
N ARG A 887 -1.66 20.78 -15.28
CA ARG A 887 -1.50 20.78 -16.74
C ARG A 887 -0.08 21.14 -17.21
N LYS A 888 0.70 21.82 -16.37
CA LYS A 888 2.10 22.14 -16.62
C LYS A 888 3.00 20.95 -16.35
N ASN A 889 4.13 20.88 -17.05
CA ASN A 889 5.19 19.87 -16.82
C ASN A 889 4.70 18.42 -16.79
N LEU A 890 3.77 18.02 -17.69
CA LEU A 890 3.27 16.65 -17.80
C LEU A 890 4.41 15.60 -17.96
N HIS A 891 5.58 16.01 -18.49
CA HIS A 891 6.77 15.15 -18.57
C HIS A 891 7.24 14.66 -17.19
N ASN A 892 6.92 15.35 -16.09
CA ASN A 892 7.26 14.94 -14.73
C ASN A 892 6.61 13.59 -14.35
N GLN A 893 5.54 13.17 -15.03
CA GLN A 893 4.93 11.86 -14.83
C GLN A 893 5.92 10.70 -15.03
N THR A 894 7.01 10.93 -15.76
CA THR A 894 8.09 9.95 -15.95
C THR A 894 8.83 9.62 -14.64
N TYR A 895 8.80 10.51 -13.65
CA TYR A 895 9.40 10.28 -12.33
C TYR A 895 8.61 9.27 -11.48
N LEU A 896 7.39 8.93 -11.86
CA LEU A 896 6.49 8.12 -11.04
C LEU A 896 7.05 6.72 -10.75
N ILE A 897 7.57 6.02 -11.77
CA ILE A 897 8.15 4.68 -11.60
C ILE A 897 9.38 4.74 -10.68
N GLY A 898 10.31 5.66 -10.96
CA GLY A 898 11.53 5.82 -10.18
C GLY A 898 11.26 6.24 -8.73
N SER A 899 10.33 7.16 -8.51
CA SER A 899 9.96 7.62 -7.16
C SER A 899 9.24 6.55 -6.35
N MET A 900 8.37 5.74 -6.96
CA MET A 900 7.78 4.57 -6.27
C MET A 900 8.85 3.54 -5.90
N PHE A 901 9.76 3.23 -6.83
CA PHE A 901 10.85 2.28 -6.60
C PHE A 901 11.79 2.72 -5.47
N TRP A 902 12.37 3.91 -5.58
CA TRP A 902 13.30 4.43 -4.56
C TRP A 902 12.59 4.77 -3.26
N GLY A 903 11.36 5.29 -3.34
CA GLY A 903 10.53 5.56 -2.17
C GLY A 903 10.25 4.30 -1.36
N LEU A 904 9.95 3.18 -2.03
CA LEU A 904 9.78 1.89 -1.37
C LEU A 904 11.07 1.44 -0.69
N ILE A 905 12.22 1.48 -1.37
CA ILE A 905 13.51 1.05 -0.82
C ILE A 905 13.87 1.90 0.41
N ILE A 906 13.79 3.22 0.31
CA ILE A 906 14.13 4.14 1.40
C ILE A 906 13.17 3.95 2.58
N SER A 907 11.85 3.88 2.33
CA SER A 907 10.86 3.65 3.39
C SER A 907 11.06 2.31 4.09
N THR A 908 11.32 1.25 3.32
CA THR A 908 11.62 -0.10 3.85
C THR A 908 12.89 -0.08 4.69
N ALA A 909 13.96 0.53 4.19
CA ALA A 909 15.22 0.65 4.93
C ALA A 909 15.04 1.42 6.23
N ILE A 910 14.38 2.58 6.22
CA ILE A 910 14.12 3.39 7.43
C ILE A 910 13.31 2.57 8.45
N VAL A 911 12.24 1.90 8.02
CA VAL A 911 11.44 1.07 8.93
C VAL A 911 12.27 -0.10 9.47
N THR A 912 13.06 -0.77 8.63
CA THR A 912 13.98 -1.83 9.06
C THR A 912 14.98 -1.34 10.11
N PHE A 913 15.59 -0.17 9.91
CA PHE A 913 16.51 0.42 10.89
C PHE A 913 15.80 0.81 12.19
N LEU A 914 14.57 1.35 12.10
CA LEU A 914 13.79 1.70 13.30
C LEU A 914 13.37 0.45 14.07
N THR A 915 12.87 -0.60 13.41
CA THR A 915 12.44 -1.83 14.09
C THR A 915 13.63 -2.62 14.62
N ALA A 916 14.74 -2.67 13.88
CA ALA A 916 16.00 -3.23 14.36
C ALA A 916 16.51 -2.44 15.57
N GLY A 917 16.61 -1.11 15.48
CA GLY A 917 17.08 -0.27 16.58
C GLY A 917 16.24 -0.42 17.85
N ILE A 918 14.91 -0.44 17.74
CA ILE A 918 14.02 -0.69 18.88
C ILE A 918 14.24 -2.09 19.47
N THR A 919 14.36 -3.12 18.62
CA THR A 919 14.60 -4.50 19.08
C THR A 919 15.96 -4.62 19.77
N PHE A 920 17.01 -4.04 19.18
CA PHE A 920 18.35 -4.01 19.75
C PHE A 920 18.36 -3.37 21.13
N LEU A 921 17.77 -2.17 21.27
CA LEU A 921 17.73 -1.44 22.55
C LEU A 921 16.95 -2.20 23.64
N LEU A 922 15.92 -2.96 23.25
CA LEU A 922 15.10 -3.75 24.18
C LEU A 922 15.79 -5.05 24.62
N VAL A 923 16.54 -5.69 23.73
CA VAL A 923 17.13 -7.02 23.97
C VAL A 923 18.54 -6.91 24.55
N TRP A 924 19.31 -5.87 24.22
CA TRP A 924 20.70 -5.72 24.66
C TRP A 924 20.77 -5.49 26.18
N PRO A 925 21.45 -6.36 26.95
CA PRO A 925 21.45 -6.29 28.42
C PRO A 925 21.86 -4.93 28.97
N THR A 926 22.81 -4.25 28.32
CA THR A 926 23.31 -2.93 28.73
C THR A 926 22.26 -1.83 28.59
N THR A 927 21.50 -1.80 27.48
CA THR A 927 20.48 -0.76 27.25
C THR A 927 19.11 -1.11 27.81
N ARG A 928 18.82 -2.41 28.00
CA ARG A 928 17.55 -2.90 28.55
C ARG A 928 17.12 -2.20 29.85
N PRO A 929 17.96 -2.04 30.90
CA PRO A 929 17.53 -1.36 32.13
C PRO A 929 17.13 0.10 31.88
N ILE A 930 17.88 0.81 31.02
CA ILE A 930 17.57 2.20 30.64
C ILE A 930 16.21 2.27 29.93
N VAL A 931 15.96 1.36 28.99
CA VAL A 931 14.68 1.33 28.24
C VAL A 931 13.51 0.97 29.16
N VAL A 932 13.68 0.03 30.08
CA VAL A 932 12.67 -0.32 31.08
C VAL A 932 12.36 0.88 31.98
N GLU A 933 13.39 1.62 32.41
CA GLU A 933 13.20 2.84 33.20
C GLU A 933 12.40 3.89 32.42
N ILE A 934 12.78 4.19 31.17
CA ILE A 934 12.03 5.11 30.31
C ILE A 934 10.58 4.65 30.11
N ALA A 935 10.36 3.35 29.91
CA ALA A 935 9.02 2.78 29.75
C ALA A 935 8.16 2.95 31.02
N THR A 936 8.74 2.74 32.20
CA THR A 936 8.02 2.97 33.47
C THR A 936 7.65 4.44 33.65
N GLN A 937 8.53 5.37 33.30
CA GLN A 937 8.23 6.81 33.31
C GLN A 937 7.11 7.16 32.33
N ALA A 938 7.13 6.60 31.12
CA ALA A 938 6.07 6.79 30.13
C ALA A 938 4.70 6.28 30.62
N ILE A 939 4.66 5.12 31.27
CA ILE A 939 3.44 4.57 31.89
C ILE A 939 2.92 5.52 32.98
N GLY A 940 3.80 6.04 33.84
CA GLY A 940 3.44 7.03 34.85
C GLY A 940 2.82 8.30 34.27
N ILE A 941 3.38 8.82 33.17
CA ILE A 941 2.83 9.96 32.43
C ILE A 941 1.44 9.63 31.84
N ILE A 942 1.26 8.45 31.25
CA ILE A 942 -0.03 8.01 30.70
C ILE A 942 -1.10 7.95 31.77
N ILE A 943 -0.81 7.34 32.93
CA ILE A 943 -1.73 7.28 34.07
C ILE A 943 -2.11 8.69 34.52
N THR A 944 -1.14 9.60 34.61
CA THR A 944 -1.36 11.00 34.99
C THR A 944 -2.27 11.73 34.00
N VAL A 945 -2.11 11.49 32.68
CA VAL A 945 -2.99 12.03 31.64
C VAL A 945 -4.41 11.46 31.75
N LEU A 946 -4.56 10.17 32.02
CA LEU A 946 -5.87 9.54 32.22
C LEU A 946 -6.58 10.13 33.44
N VAL A 947 -5.89 10.28 34.57
CA VAL A 947 -6.43 10.94 35.78
C VAL A 947 -6.86 12.37 35.44
N LYS A 948 -6.05 13.13 34.71
CA LYS A 948 -6.41 14.47 34.23
C LYS A 948 -7.69 14.45 33.40
N VAL A 949 -7.85 13.53 32.44
CA VAL A 949 -9.06 13.41 31.61
C VAL A 949 -10.29 13.18 32.48
N VAL A 950 -10.20 12.31 33.49
CA VAL A 950 -11.29 12.06 34.44
C VAL A 950 -11.60 13.30 35.29
N VAL A 951 -10.58 13.95 35.86
CA VAL A 951 -10.74 15.17 36.66
C VAL A 951 -11.34 16.30 35.80
N CYS A 952 -10.87 16.47 34.57
CA CYS A 952 -11.42 17.44 33.61
C CYS A 952 -12.86 17.10 33.27
N PHE A 953 -13.22 15.84 33.04
CA PHE A 953 -14.59 15.45 32.75
C PHE A 953 -15.53 15.79 33.92
N VAL A 954 -15.12 15.49 35.16
CA VAL A 954 -15.90 15.80 36.39
C VAL A 954 -15.99 17.30 36.64
N ALA A 955 -14.87 18.02 36.54
CA ALA A 955 -14.82 19.46 36.74
C ALA A 955 -15.56 20.21 35.62
N MET A 956 -15.45 19.78 34.36
CA MET A 956 -16.19 20.39 33.25
C MET A 956 -17.69 20.18 33.40
N ARG A 957 -18.13 18.97 33.78
CA ARG A 957 -19.55 18.68 34.04
C ARG A 957 -20.14 19.51 35.19
N SER A 958 -19.32 19.92 36.14
CA SER A 958 -19.77 20.67 37.34
C SER A 958 -19.58 22.19 37.23
N ALA A 959 -18.58 22.66 36.50
CA ALA A 959 -18.22 24.07 36.36
C ALA A 959 -18.77 24.73 35.08
N TYR A 960 -19.15 23.92 34.10
CA TYR A 960 -19.65 24.36 32.80
C TYR A 960 -21.00 23.72 32.49
N SER A 961 -21.85 24.47 31.79
CA SER A 961 -23.11 23.99 31.21
C SER A 961 -23.08 24.34 29.72
N GLY A 962 -22.70 23.36 28.90
CA GLY A 962 -22.37 23.60 27.49
C GLY A 962 -21.16 24.52 27.34
N PHE A 963 -21.29 25.59 26.55
CA PHE A 963 -20.23 26.59 26.34
C PHE A 963 -20.14 27.67 27.44
N TYR A 964 -21.06 27.68 28.41
CA TYR A 964 -21.13 28.72 29.44
C TYR A 964 -20.60 28.23 30.79
N ARG A 965 -19.90 29.13 31.52
CA ARG A 965 -19.41 28.87 32.89
C ARG A 965 -20.59 28.96 33.86
N SER A 966 -20.99 27.83 34.44
CA SER A 966 -22.04 27.82 35.49
C SER A 966 -21.49 28.32 36.84
N LYS A 967 -20.20 28.11 37.09
CA LYS A 967 -19.49 28.54 38.31
C LYS A 967 -18.15 29.22 37.95
N PRO A 968 -18.13 30.54 37.70
CA PRO A 968 -16.97 31.23 37.12
C PRO A 968 -15.72 31.21 38.00
N MET A 969 -15.87 31.34 39.33
CA MET A 969 -14.73 31.30 40.25
C MET A 969 -14.05 29.93 40.28
N PHE A 970 -14.85 28.85 40.38
CA PHE A 970 -14.33 27.48 40.36
C PHE A 970 -13.72 27.14 39.01
N ALA A 971 -14.35 27.56 37.90
CA ALA A 971 -13.81 27.41 36.56
C ALA A 971 -12.45 28.13 36.38
N ASN A 972 -12.30 29.34 36.94
CA ASN A 972 -11.04 30.09 36.85
C ASN A 972 -9.91 29.43 37.64
N VAL A 973 -10.15 29.03 38.90
CA VAL A 973 -9.15 28.33 39.72
C VAL A 973 -8.76 26.99 39.08
N PHE A 974 -9.75 26.25 38.59
CA PHE A 974 -9.53 24.99 37.89
C PHE A 974 -8.71 25.17 36.61
N ASN A 975 -9.00 26.20 35.81
CA ASN A 975 -8.22 26.51 34.60
C ASN A 975 -6.76 26.86 34.92
N VAL A 976 -6.49 27.66 35.96
CA VAL A 976 -5.11 27.97 36.39
C VAL A 976 -4.36 26.70 36.83
N ALA A 977 -5.02 25.81 37.58
CA ALA A 977 -4.43 24.53 37.96
C ALA A 977 -4.15 23.64 36.73
N LEU A 978 -5.05 23.64 35.74
CA LEU A 978 -4.86 22.93 34.48
C LEU A 978 -3.78 23.52 33.60
N GLU A 979 -3.57 24.85 33.60
CA GLU A 979 -2.49 25.52 32.87
C GLU A 979 -1.12 25.12 33.43
N CYS A 980 -0.97 25.10 34.76
CA CYS A 980 0.27 24.64 35.42
C CYS A 980 0.57 23.17 35.08
N TRP A 981 -0.47 22.31 35.11
CA TRP A 981 -0.34 20.92 34.71
C TRP A 981 -0.03 20.78 33.21
N ALA A 982 -0.66 21.60 32.36
CA ALA A 982 -0.44 21.58 30.92
C ALA A 982 0.98 21.98 30.56
N LEU A 983 1.60 22.97 31.23
CA LEU A 983 2.99 23.35 30.99
C LEU A 983 3.94 22.15 31.13
N ALA A 984 3.81 21.37 32.21
CA ALA A 984 4.62 20.16 32.41
C ALA A 984 4.38 19.08 31.33
N LEU A 985 3.12 18.90 30.90
CA LEU A 985 2.76 17.89 29.88
C LEU A 985 3.05 18.33 28.44
N THR A 986 3.15 19.64 28.15
CA THR A 986 3.34 20.15 26.78
C THR A 986 4.65 19.67 26.18
N LEU A 987 5.73 19.56 26.96
CA LEU A 987 7.00 19.01 26.50
C LEU A 987 6.84 17.55 26.02
N ALA A 988 6.15 16.72 26.80
CA ALA A 988 5.86 15.33 26.44
C ALA A 988 4.95 15.23 25.20
N LEU A 989 3.97 16.13 25.05
CA LEU A 989 3.11 16.18 23.85
C LEU A 989 3.89 16.62 22.60
N VAL A 990 4.82 17.56 22.71
CA VAL A 990 5.69 18.01 21.61
C VAL A 990 6.66 16.89 21.22
N ALA A 991 7.31 16.24 22.20
CA ALA A 991 8.16 15.07 21.95
C ALA A 991 7.38 13.92 21.31
N GLY A 992 6.18 13.61 21.83
CA GLY A 992 5.29 12.61 21.25
C GLY A 992 4.83 12.98 19.83
N ARG A 993 4.62 14.26 19.53
CA ARG A 993 4.33 14.74 18.17
C ARG A 993 5.54 14.54 17.24
N LEU A 994 6.76 14.80 17.69
CA LEU A 994 7.98 14.56 16.92
C LEU A 994 8.15 13.07 16.60
N VAL A 995 7.98 12.18 17.60
CA VAL A 995 8.06 10.73 17.38
C VAL A 995 6.99 10.27 16.40
N LYS A 996 5.72 10.69 16.58
CA LYS A 996 4.65 10.40 15.62
C LYS A 996 4.98 10.89 14.22
N PHE A 997 5.54 12.09 14.09
CA PHE A 997 5.95 12.64 12.80
C PHE A 997 7.06 11.79 12.16
N LEU A 998 8.09 11.39 12.90
CA LEU A 998 9.16 10.52 12.38
C LEU A 998 8.64 9.14 11.94
N VAL A 999 7.79 8.51 12.76
CA VAL A 999 7.17 7.22 12.43
C VAL A 999 6.27 7.33 11.20
N ILE A 1000 5.36 8.31 11.16
CA ILE A 1000 4.47 8.53 10.01
C ILE A 1000 5.30 8.85 8.77
N THR A 1001 6.30 9.72 8.87
CA THR A 1001 7.20 10.05 7.75
C THR A 1001 7.91 8.79 7.24
N SER A 1002 8.37 7.90 8.12
CA SER A 1002 9.03 6.66 7.72
C SER A 1002 8.13 5.76 6.85
N PHE A 1003 6.83 5.65 7.19
CA PHE A 1003 5.86 4.89 6.40
C PHE A 1003 5.36 5.62 5.14
N TYR A 1004 5.32 6.96 5.17
CA TYR A 1004 4.74 7.78 4.11
C TYR A 1004 5.77 8.34 3.12
N VAL A 1005 7.07 8.33 3.43
CA VAL A 1005 8.13 8.70 2.47
C VAL A 1005 8.07 7.83 1.21
N GLY A 1006 7.71 6.55 1.38
CA GLY A 1006 7.52 5.63 0.28
C GLY A 1006 6.17 5.75 -0.43
N ARG A 1007 5.29 6.68 -0.02
CA ARG A 1007 3.96 6.92 -0.59
C ARG A 1007 3.92 8.20 -1.41
N ILE A 1008 3.89 8.05 -2.72
CA ILE A 1008 3.78 9.19 -3.63
C ILE A 1008 2.35 9.69 -3.84
N ASP A 1009 1.34 8.96 -3.35
CA ASP A 1009 -0.07 9.25 -3.60
C ASP A 1009 -0.66 10.27 -2.61
N ARG A 1010 0.02 10.52 -1.49
CA ARG A 1010 -0.38 11.48 -0.46
C ARG A 1010 0.77 12.42 -0.12
N PRO A 1011 0.49 13.71 0.05
CA PRO A 1011 1.51 14.63 0.53
C PRO A 1011 1.92 14.29 1.95
N VAL A 1012 3.22 14.25 2.19
CA VAL A 1012 3.83 14.10 3.52
C VAL A 1012 3.76 15.43 4.27
N LEU A 1013 3.88 16.53 3.52
CA LEU A 1013 3.85 17.90 4.04
C LEU A 1013 2.45 18.51 3.94
N ALA A 1014 2.15 19.46 4.83
CA ALA A 1014 0.90 20.21 4.79
C ALA A 1014 0.83 21.11 3.55
N ASP A 1015 -0.38 21.25 2.98
CA ASP A 1015 -0.64 22.22 1.92
C ASP A 1015 -0.39 23.65 2.42
N GLY A 1016 0.29 24.48 1.63
CA GLY A 1016 0.51 25.91 1.92
C GLY A 1016 1.87 26.30 2.50
N LEU A 1017 2.83 25.36 2.61
CA LEU A 1017 4.22 25.72 2.88
C LEU A 1017 4.79 26.55 1.73
N PHE A 1018 5.57 27.60 2.05
CA PHE A 1018 6.19 28.51 1.07
C PHE A 1018 7.07 27.75 0.05
N LEU A 1019 7.73 26.69 0.50
CA LEU A 1019 8.48 25.76 -0.34
C LEU A 1019 7.65 24.50 -0.56
N GLN A 1020 7.15 24.30 -1.78
CA GLN A 1020 6.55 23.03 -2.22
C GLN A 1020 7.66 21.97 -2.44
N VAL A 1021 8.24 21.48 -1.34
CA VAL A 1021 9.31 20.46 -1.38
C VAL A 1021 8.77 19.10 -1.84
N ASP A 1022 7.50 18.82 -1.58
CA ASP A 1022 6.85 17.55 -1.91
C ASP A 1022 6.07 17.63 -3.24
N MET A 1023 6.78 17.43 -4.36
CA MET A 1023 6.17 17.48 -5.70
C MET A 1023 5.57 16.14 -6.16
N LEU A 1024 5.90 15.02 -5.51
CA LEU A 1024 5.50 13.68 -5.99
C LEU A 1024 3.98 13.44 -6.00
N PRO A 1025 3.20 13.88 -4.99
CA PRO A 1025 1.74 13.81 -5.02
C PRO A 1025 1.11 14.62 -6.15
N LEU A 1026 1.73 15.76 -6.51
CA LEU A 1026 1.30 16.54 -7.67
C LEU A 1026 1.49 15.71 -8.94
N VAL A 1027 2.69 15.16 -9.14
CA VAL A 1027 3.02 14.31 -10.30
C VAL A 1027 2.12 13.07 -10.39
N PHE A 1028 1.81 12.45 -9.26
CA PHE A 1028 0.88 11.33 -9.18
C PHE A 1028 -0.52 11.72 -9.63
N ARG A 1029 -1.06 12.85 -9.14
CA ARG A 1029 -2.37 13.39 -9.58
C ARG A 1029 -2.36 13.78 -11.05
N GLN A 1030 -1.29 14.38 -11.55
CA GLN A 1030 -1.12 14.69 -12.97
C GLN A 1030 -1.26 13.43 -13.82
N ASN A 1031 -0.60 12.34 -13.43
CA ASN A 1031 -0.67 11.07 -14.14
C ASN A 1031 -2.11 10.51 -14.16
N LEU A 1032 -2.81 10.52 -13.01
CA LEU A 1032 -4.21 10.08 -12.96
C LEU A 1032 -5.13 10.95 -13.82
N LEU A 1033 -5.01 12.27 -13.74
CA LEU A 1033 -5.82 13.20 -14.53
C LEU A 1033 -5.54 13.08 -16.03
N SER A 1034 -4.27 12.87 -16.40
CA SER A 1034 -3.87 12.62 -17.79
C SER A 1034 -4.54 11.35 -18.32
N THR A 1035 -4.46 10.23 -17.59
CA THR A 1035 -5.14 9.00 -18.00
C THR A 1035 -6.66 9.16 -18.05
N GLU A 1036 -7.26 9.79 -17.03
CA GLU A 1036 -8.71 10.04 -17.00
C GLU A 1036 -9.17 10.94 -18.15
N SER A 1037 -8.39 11.93 -18.56
CA SER A 1037 -8.75 12.80 -19.70
C SER A 1037 -8.85 12.05 -21.03
N HIS A 1038 -8.16 10.92 -21.18
CA HIS A 1038 -8.16 10.13 -22.42
C HIS A 1038 -9.03 8.86 -22.35
N ARG A 1039 -9.28 8.33 -21.14
CA ARG A 1039 -9.91 7.02 -20.93
C ARG A 1039 -11.20 7.09 -20.10
N ARG A 1040 -11.78 8.28 -19.92
CA ARG A 1040 -13.08 8.40 -19.26
C ARG A 1040 -14.14 7.68 -20.11
N PRO A 1041 -15.01 6.84 -19.52
CA PRO A 1041 -15.99 6.07 -20.28
C PRO A 1041 -16.87 6.92 -21.20
N TYR A 1042 -17.35 8.07 -20.71
CA TYR A 1042 -18.12 9.01 -21.51
C TYR A 1042 -17.32 9.60 -22.68
N ILE A 1043 -16.03 9.90 -22.49
CA ILE A 1043 -15.17 10.45 -23.54
C ILE A 1043 -14.91 9.39 -24.62
N GLU A 1044 -14.71 8.12 -24.25
CA GLU A 1044 -14.56 7.02 -25.21
C GLU A 1044 -15.84 6.81 -26.03
N MET A 1045 -17.02 6.84 -25.38
CA MET A 1045 -18.30 6.75 -26.11
C MET A 1045 -18.51 7.95 -27.04
N LEU A 1046 -18.18 9.16 -26.58
CA LEU A 1046 -18.23 10.36 -27.40
C LEU A 1046 -17.28 10.26 -28.60
N GLY A 1047 -16.07 9.74 -28.38
CA GLY A 1047 -15.11 9.44 -29.44
C GLY A 1047 -15.64 8.44 -30.46
N GLN A 1048 -16.34 7.41 -30.01
CA GLN A 1048 -17.04 6.47 -30.91
C GLN A 1048 -18.08 7.19 -31.76
N MET A 1049 -18.89 8.09 -31.18
CA MET A 1049 -19.89 8.85 -31.95
C MET A 1049 -19.23 9.78 -32.97
N TYR A 1050 -18.10 10.42 -32.62
CA TYR A 1050 -17.32 11.21 -33.57
C TYR A 1050 -16.75 10.38 -34.72
N LEU A 1051 -16.23 9.18 -34.42
CA LEU A 1051 -15.73 8.26 -35.44
C LEU A 1051 -16.86 7.75 -36.36
N MET A 1052 -18.02 7.41 -35.81
CA MET A 1052 -19.21 7.05 -36.59
C MET A 1052 -19.62 8.18 -37.54
N LYS A 1053 -19.62 9.42 -37.02
CA LYS A 1053 -19.91 10.62 -37.81
C LYS A 1053 -18.87 10.88 -38.90
N LEU A 1054 -17.59 10.68 -38.61
CA LEU A 1054 -16.52 10.78 -39.60
C LEU A 1054 -16.66 9.74 -40.71
N ARG A 1055 -17.01 8.50 -40.35
CA ARG A 1055 -17.18 7.40 -41.31
C ARG A 1055 -18.38 7.62 -42.22
N HIS A 1056 -19.53 7.97 -41.64
CA HIS A 1056 -20.81 7.95 -42.34
C HIS A 1056 -21.29 9.35 -42.79
N ARG A 1057 -20.61 10.41 -42.38
CA ARG A 1057 -20.89 11.82 -42.77
C ARG A 1057 -22.34 12.20 -42.48
N GLU A 1058 -23.09 12.62 -43.49
CA GLU A 1058 -24.49 13.05 -43.36
C GLU A 1058 -25.45 11.89 -43.07
N ASN A 1059 -25.02 10.63 -43.31
CA ASN A 1059 -25.85 9.45 -43.05
C ASN A 1059 -25.87 9.02 -41.57
N PHE A 1060 -25.08 9.65 -40.72
CA PHE A 1060 -25.07 9.41 -39.28
C PHE A 1060 -25.21 10.74 -38.53
N GLY A 1061 -26.29 10.92 -37.77
CA GLY A 1061 -26.57 12.17 -37.06
C GLY A 1061 -26.95 13.31 -38.00
N SER A 1062 -28.23 13.60 -38.06
CA SER A 1062 -28.82 14.73 -38.79
C SER A 1062 -29.18 15.85 -37.81
N LYS A 1063 -29.28 17.09 -38.30
CA LYS A 1063 -29.68 18.25 -37.48
C LYS A 1063 -31.04 17.99 -36.82
N ALA A 1064 -32.04 17.56 -37.59
CA ALA A 1064 -33.37 17.20 -37.10
C ALA A 1064 -33.34 16.12 -36.00
N GLY A 1065 -32.59 15.03 -36.19
CA GLY A 1065 -32.50 13.96 -35.19
C GLY A 1065 -31.73 14.38 -33.94
N SER A 1066 -30.69 15.22 -34.08
CA SER A 1066 -29.95 15.77 -32.94
C SER A 1066 -30.85 16.63 -32.05
N ILE A 1067 -31.77 17.40 -32.65
CA ILE A 1067 -32.71 18.25 -31.93
C ILE A 1067 -33.81 17.43 -31.26
N TRP A 1068 -34.29 16.36 -31.89
CA TRP A 1068 -35.17 15.41 -31.22
C TRP A 1068 -34.52 14.81 -29.96
N ARG A 1069 -33.24 14.42 -30.06
CA ARG A 1069 -32.46 13.94 -28.90
C ARG A 1069 -32.24 15.04 -27.86
N LEU A 1070 -32.01 16.29 -28.28
CA LEU A 1070 -31.86 17.44 -27.38
C LEU A 1070 -33.14 17.70 -26.58
N LEU A 1071 -34.31 17.67 -27.24
CA LEU A 1071 -35.61 17.79 -26.58
C LEU A 1071 -35.85 16.65 -25.60
N PHE A 1072 -35.52 15.42 -26.00
CA PHE A 1072 -35.59 14.25 -25.12
C PHE A 1072 -34.75 14.42 -23.85
N VAL A 1073 -33.48 14.82 -24.00
CA VAL A 1073 -32.58 15.05 -22.85
C VAL A 1073 -33.06 16.22 -21.99
N SER A 1074 -33.59 17.27 -22.61
CA SER A 1074 -34.11 18.44 -21.87
C SER A 1074 -35.32 18.11 -21.02
N ALA A 1075 -36.19 17.22 -21.51
CA ALA A 1075 -37.34 16.72 -20.78
C ALA A 1075 -36.92 15.75 -19.66
N LEU A 1076 -36.02 14.82 -19.98
CA LEU A 1076 -35.54 13.83 -19.02
C LEU A 1076 -34.66 14.45 -17.91
N MET A 1077 -33.79 15.41 -18.24
CA MET A 1077 -32.79 15.99 -17.34
C MET A 1077 -32.85 17.53 -17.34
N PRO A 1078 -33.96 18.13 -16.88
CA PRO A 1078 -34.20 19.56 -17.01
C PRO A 1078 -33.21 20.44 -16.23
N TRP A 1079 -32.49 19.90 -15.26
CA TRP A 1079 -31.44 20.60 -14.52
C TRP A 1079 -30.20 20.91 -15.37
N LEU A 1080 -29.93 20.15 -16.45
CA LEU A 1080 -28.80 20.41 -17.35
C LEU A 1080 -28.93 21.76 -18.05
N LYS A 1081 -30.15 22.28 -18.23
CA LYS A 1081 -30.40 23.60 -18.79
C LYS A 1081 -29.78 24.74 -17.98
N LYS A 1082 -29.63 24.59 -16.66
CA LYS A 1082 -28.93 25.56 -15.81
C LYS A 1082 -27.41 25.58 -16.07
N LYS A 1083 -26.89 24.53 -16.71
CA LYS A 1083 -25.48 24.36 -17.07
C LYS A 1083 -25.22 24.63 -18.55
N ARG A 1084 -26.27 24.85 -19.35
CA ARG A 1084 -26.13 25.33 -20.71
C ARG A 1084 -25.45 26.69 -20.68
N ILE A 1085 -24.55 26.91 -21.63
CA ILE A 1085 -23.90 28.21 -21.81
C ILE A 1085 -24.99 29.15 -22.30
N GLN A 1086 -25.61 29.86 -21.37
CA GLN A 1086 -26.53 30.92 -21.73
C GLN A 1086 -25.66 32.13 -22.01
N ASP A 1087 -25.55 32.49 -23.28
CA ASP A 1087 -25.12 33.83 -23.65
C ASP A 1087 -26.15 34.80 -23.07
N ASN A 1088 -25.90 35.25 -21.83
CA ASN A 1088 -26.78 36.15 -21.10
C ASN A 1088 -27.03 37.46 -21.89
N ASN A 1089 -26.14 37.77 -22.84
CA ASN A 1089 -26.28 38.90 -23.76
C ASN A 1089 -27.35 38.66 -24.85
N ILE A 1090 -27.50 37.44 -25.38
CA ILE A 1090 -28.44 37.12 -26.47
C ILE A 1090 -29.89 37.15 -25.99
N LYS A 1091 -30.17 36.68 -24.77
CA LYS A 1091 -31.54 36.67 -24.22
C LYS A 1091 -32.15 38.07 -24.12
N LEU A 1092 -31.36 39.08 -23.76
CA LEU A 1092 -31.84 40.46 -23.60
C LEU A 1092 -32.17 41.13 -24.93
N GLU A 1093 -31.34 40.98 -25.96
CA GLU A 1093 -31.60 41.54 -27.29
C GLU A 1093 -32.71 40.80 -28.05
N THR A 1094 -32.81 39.48 -27.86
CA THR A 1094 -33.84 38.67 -28.53
C THR A 1094 -35.22 38.90 -27.91
N LEU A 1095 -35.33 38.97 -26.58
CA LEU A 1095 -36.58 39.37 -25.91
C LEU A 1095 -36.96 40.80 -26.28
N ARG A 1096 -35.99 41.73 -26.36
CA ARG A 1096 -36.24 43.11 -26.76
C ARG A 1096 -36.77 43.19 -28.20
N SER A 1097 -36.13 42.52 -29.15
CA SER A 1097 -36.59 42.50 -30.55
C SER A 1097 -37.92 41.78 -30.74
N PHE A 1098 -38.20 40.72 -29.96
CA PHE A 1098 -39.49 40.02 -30.01
C PHE A 1098 -40.63 40.88 -29.42
N VAL A 1099 -40.38 41.56 -28.30
CA VAL A 1099 -41.32 42.52 -27.69
C VAL A 1099 -41.52 43.74 -28.60
N GLU A 1100 -40.46 44.26 -29.22
CA GLU A 1100 -40.54 45.37 -30.17
C GLU A 1100 -41.31 44.97 -31.45
N ASN A 1101 -41.10 43.77 -31.98
CA ASN A 1101 -41.82 43.26 -33.16
C ASN A 1101 -43.29 42.92 -32.87
N GLN A 1102 -43.61 42.39 -31.68
CA GLN A 1102 -45.01 42.21 -31.27
C GLN A 1102 -45.71 43.54 -30.94
N GLY A 1103 -44.97 44.54 -30.46
CA GLY A 1103 -45.45 45.90 -30.22
C GLY A 1103 -45.91 46.62 -31.49
N SER A 1104 -45.35 46.28 -32.65
CA SER A 1104 -45.77 46.82 -33.96
C SER A 1104 -47.01 46.16 -34.59
N SER A 1105 -47.51 45.05 -34.03
CA SER A 1105 -48.63 44.29 -34.61
C SER A 1105 -49.85 44.18 -33.67
N LYS A 1106 -50.30 45.29 -33.08
CA LYS A 1106 -51.67 45.42 -32.54
C LYS A 1106 -52.20 46.86 -32.62
N ARG A 1107 -52.80 47.20 -33.76
CA ARG A 1107 -54.11 47.87 -33.78
C ARG A 1107 -55.16 46.76 -33.68
N ILE A 1108 -55.58 46.44 -32.47
CA ILE A 1108 -56.94 46.02 -32.07
C ILE A 1108 -56.92 46.08 -30.54
N GLN A 1109 -57.70 47.04 -30.04
CA GLN A 1109 -57.92 47.34 -28.63
C GLN A 1109 -58.73 46.24 -27.93
N ASP A 1110 -58.64 46.27 -26.60
CA ASP A 1110 -59.54 45.63 -25.61
C ASP A 1110 -59.26 44.18 -25.19
N ALA A 1111 -58.32 44.03 -24.25
CA ALA A 1111 -58.57 43.37 -22.96
C ALA A 1111 -57.31 43.47 -22.09
N SER A 1112 -57.41 44.27 -21.02
CA SER A 1112 -56.42 44.41 -19.97
C SER A 1112 -56.29 43.13 -19.14
N VAL A 1113 -55.15 42.44 -19.24
CA VAL A 1113 -54.67 41.52 -18.21
C VAL A 1113 -53.27 42.01 -17.83
N GLU A 1114 -53.19 42.65 -16.67
CA GLU A 1114 -51.98 43.14 -16.04
C GLU A 1114 -51.24 41.96 -15.40
N VAL A 1115 -50.23 41.42 -16.08
CA VAL A 1115 -49.30 40.44 -15.49
C VAL A 1115 -48.08 41.21 -14.98
N GLN A 1116 -48.08 41.53 -13.69
CA GLN A 1116 -46.89 42.05 -12.99
C GLN A 1116 -45.89 40.90 -12.77
N TYR A 1117 -44.82 40.86 -13.58
CA TYR A 1117 -43.60 40.15 -13.21
C TYR A 1117 -42.73 41.05 -12.34
N THR A 1118 -42.77 40.85 -11.02
CA THR A 1118 -41.77 41.39 -10.09
C THR A 1118 -40.55 40.48 -10.08
N MET A 1119 -39.44 40.91 -10.69
CA MET A 1119 -38.13 40.29 -10.43
C MET A 1119 -37.61 40.71 -9.05
N PRO A 1120 -37.00 39.79 -8.27
CA PRO A 1120 -36.38 40.14 -7.01
C PRO A 1120 -35.06 40.89 -7.27
N ALA A 1121 -34.93 42.08 -6.69
CA ALA A 1121 -33.70 42.86 -6.70
C ALA A 1121 -32.59 42.11 -5.93
N HIS A 1122 -31.59 41.61 -6.65
CA HIS A 1122 -30.34 41.16 -6.05
C HIS A 1122 -29.53 42.39 -5.60
N LYS A 1123 -29.32 42.52 -4.28
CA LYS A 1123 -28.33 43.43 -3.72
C LYS A 1123 -26.93 42.87 -4.02
N GLU A 1124 -26.21 43.49 -4.95
CA GLU A 1124 -24.76 43.39 -5.01
C GLU A 1124 -24.16 44.20 -3.85
N ASN A 1125 -23.54 43.49 -2.91
CA ASN A 1125 -22.53 44.10 -2.04
C ASN A 1125 -21.21 44.03 -2.80
N ALA A 1126 -20.81 45.15 -3.39
CA ALA A 1126 -19.44 45.39 -3.80
C ALA A 1126 -18.64 45.76 -2.54
N ASP A 1127 -17.86 44.82 -2.02
CA ASP A 1127 -16.69 45.15 -1.21
C ASP A 1127 -15.44 44.83 -2.03
N GLU A 1128 -14.81 45.93 -2.40
CA GLU A 1128 -13.58 46.15 -3.13
C GLU A 1128 -12.39 45.74 -2.23
N ALA A 1129 -11.59 44.77 -2.67
CA ALA A 1129 -10.26 44.53 -2.12
C ALA A 1129 -9.28 44.34 -3.29
N THR A 1130 -8.75 45.48 -3.71
CA THR A 1130 -7.49 45.61 -4.46
C THR A 1130 -6.33 45.01 -3.66
N GLU A 1131 -5.58 44.07 -4.23
CA GLU A 1131 -4.11 44.05 -4.13
C GLU A 1131 -3.47 43.24 -5.27
N PRO A 1132 -2.25 43.61 -5.74
CA PRO A 1132 -1.76 43.26 -7.06
C PRO A 1132 -0.66 42.18 -7.10
N ALA A 1133 -0.51 41.64 -8.32
CA ALA A 1133 0.62 40.90 -8.92
C ALA A 1133 0.86 39.45 -8.48
#